data_AF-A0A397APR1-F1
#
_entry.id   AF-A0A397APR1-F1
#
_cell.length_a   1.000
_cell.length_b   1.000
_cell.length_c   1.000
_cell.angle_alpha   90.00
_cell.angle_beta   90.00
_cell.angle_gamma   90.00
#
_symmetry.space_group_name_H-M   'P 1'
#
loop_
_entity.id
_entity.type
_entity.pdbx_description
1 polymer ?
#
loop_
_entity_poly.entity_id
_entity_poly.type
_entity_poly.pdbx_seq_one_letter_code
_entity_poly.pdbx_strand_id
1 'polypeptide(L)'
;MLIVLAIVLVCGTVATALGAAHFVFVTKVDNQAKAILSGLQHTPGVYVTLTVKRASMRLNGVSTAEAYIFPRGGPNLDGALSFDAVLTHRNEDVVTTYTLVNTRAYVLTTSTVLDEVQGTAQLLCDNGKLLQLSFAGENFVFCTAQDSKLQRAASDDLDMVIQYVSDPTLLPDLVTPWNGTATPLDCPVVVSSGIPPTPVAPTYMETASMVYNAATGPKRSFMMGKLSCECRRAKQPCLFVHGLGNSKAGPMVDTFKSYWGKIHEHSPCCSSTKFVQFDTVTQGWTDPNLQREFCTAALKISQGASQSTVGSLILVTHSMGNLLAGGAVASGMCQFSSRVTWMSLAGPMQGSQSTNLVASRCAASNSWFDRAFADVLGLTGLCPSPRAYVQLQHQSTVGADMQAKYQQAQAVRRTHGARVLCGTDPFGIGSPIQAPMLPNNDDELKGDELKGHTRASHVGGTLQVALNFYSHSSDGGLPYSTFGPQRARSSGPMSNIVSTPHVVELLDMRGQESAFELDLHGFVPLGNVPSLATDLLDEHGEIADLVGDTLRLVTAHVDAVVRGLIPSTESLSIFTTMTRSSNPHNSAQSQRRPSPLIHIDHTPTSGASFLTKFPPDIQNDIQSGRLRVRILSVWQPLVPKVLDWPLALADARTCPPTALLDSETRLAHGNIGAMSLMTYDPTVQWWYWSSMTHSEVLVIKNYDSKDSQGRTPHTSFFDPRSVSSPGVFRKSVEARVIVASTM
;
A
#
# COMPACT_ATOMS: atom_id res chain seq x y z
N MET A 1 70.84 -23.80 13.96
CA MET A 1 69.57 -23.81 14.70
C MET A 1 68.62 -22.65 14.37
N LEU A 2 69.06 -21.53 13.76
CA LEU A 2 68.20 -20.35 13.52
C LEU A 2 67.28 -20.43 12.28
N ILE A 3 67.69 -21.09 11.18
CA ILE A 3 66.93 -21.10 9.91
C ILE A 3 65.58 -21.84 10.05
N VAL A 4 65.54 -22.95 10.79
CA VAL A 4 64.32 -23.74 11.01
C VAL A 4 63.26 -22.93 11.77
N LEU A 5 63.68 -22.14 12.76
CA LEU A 5 62.79 -21.25 13.51
C LEU A 5 62.17 -20.15 12.63
N ALA A 6 62.92 -19.58 11.70
CA ALA A 6 62.41 -18.59 10.77
C ALA A 6 61.35 -19.17 9.81
N ILE A 7 61.59 -20.38 9.27
CA ILE A 7 60.62 -21.05 8.38
C ILE A 7 59.34 -21.43 9.14
N VAL A 8 59.46 -21.95 10.38
CA VAL A 8 58.29 -22.25 11.22
C VAL A 8 57.52 -20.97 11.60
N LEU A 9 58.20 -19.84 11.84
CA LEU A 9 57.53 -18.56 12.07
C LEU A 9 56.80 -18.04 10.84
N VAL A 10 57.42 -18.06 9.65
CA VAL A 10 56.78 -17.56 8.41
C VAL A 10 55.61 -18.46 8.00
N CYS A 11 55.82 -19.78 7.92
CA CYS A 11 54.75 -20.73 7.65
C CYS A 11 53.67 -20.71 8.75
N GLY A 12 54.03 -20.52 10.01
CA GLY A 12 53.10 -20.38 11.12
C GLY A 12 52.27 -19.10 11.05
N THR A 13 52.86 -17.96 10.67
CA THR A 13 52.11 -16.71 10.46
C THR A 13 51.23 -16.76 9.23
N VAL A 14 51.65 -17.42 8.14
CA VAL A 14 50.79 -17.64 6.96
C VAL A 14 49.66 -18.62 7.28
N ALA A 15 49.93 -19.70 8.02
CA ALA A 15 48.92 -20.67 8.44
C ALA A 15 47.93 -20.09 9.47
N THR A 16 48.36 -19.19 10.35
CA THR A 16 47.46 -18.47 11.27
C THR A 16 46.76 -17.29 10.62
N ALA A 17 47.33 -16.65 9.58
CA ALA A 17 46.62 -15.64 8.78
C ALA A 17 45.56 -16.28 7.88
N LEU A 18 45.88 -17.37 7.18
CA LEU A 18 44.91 -18.16 6.41
C LEU A 18 43.91 -18.87 7.33
N GLY A 19 44.36 -19.37 8.48
CA GLY A 19 43.51 -19.95 9.52
C GLY A 19 42.56 -18.93 10.11
N ALA A 20 43.00 -17.70 10.39
CA ALA A 20 42.15 -16.61 10.86
C ALA A 20 41.21 -16.10 9.75
N ALA A 21 41.66 -16.02 8.50
CA ALA A 21 40.78 -15.72 7.36
C ALA A 21 39.69 -16.79 7.22
N HIS A 22 40.05 -18.08 7.27
CA HIS A 22 39.11 -19.20 7.20
C HIS A 22 38.19 -19.26 8.44
N PHE A 23 38.67 -18.89 9.63
CA PHE A 23 37.86 -18.79 10.85
C PHE A 23 36.88 -17.61 10.75
N VAL A 24 37.32 -16.43 10.32
CA VAL A 24 36.44 -15.26 10.09
C VAL A 24 35.42 -15.51 8.98
N PHE A 25 35.74 -16.31 7.96
CA PHE A 25 34.78 -16.72 6.92
C PHE A 25 33.83 -17.86 7.35
N VAL A 26 34.12 -18.63 8.40
CA VAL A 26 33.30 -19.79 8.83
C VAL A 26 32.58 -19.56 10.16
N THR A 27 33.11 -18.74 11.07
CA THR A 27 32.47 -18.40 12.36
C THR A 27 31.72 -17.07 12.30
N LYS A 28 30.81 -16.93 11.33
CA LYS A 28 29.52 -16.33 11.69
C LYS A 28 28.86 -17.31 12.65
N VAL A 29 28.52 -16.87 13.86
CA VAL A 29 27.80 -17.73 14.82
C VAL A 29 26.48 -18.12 14.18
N ASP A 30 26.32 -19.39 13.83
CA ASP A 30 25.05 -19.91 13.35
C ASP A 30 24.08 -19.99 14.53
N ASN A 31 23.35 -18.89 14.71
CA ASN A 31 22.28 -18.70 15.67
C ASN A 31 21.01 -19.48 15.26
N GLN A 32 21.08 -20.31 14.22
CA GLN A 32 19.98 -21.04 13.61
C GLN A 32 18.84 -20.13 13.10
N ALA A 33 19.02 -18.81 12.99
CA ALA A 33 17.92 -17.90 12.65
C ALA A 33 17.22 -18.24 11.33
N LYS A 34 17.95 -18.76 10.33
CA LYS A 34 17.34 -19.29 9.09
C LYS A 34 16.51 -20.55 9.31
N ALA A 35 16.97 -21.48 10.15
CA ALA A 35 16.24 -22.70 10.50
C ALA A 35 15.03 -22.41 11.42
N ILE A 36 15.18 -21.47 12.36
CA ILE A 36 14.10 -20.99 13.25
C ILE A 36 13.01 -20.29 12.43
N LEU A 37 13.37 -19.34 11.55
CA LEU A 37 12.42 -18.65 10.67
C LEU A 37 11.76 -19.63 9.70
N SER A 38 12.52 -20.55 9.11
CA SER A 38 11.95 -21.61 8.26
C SER A 38 10.99 -22.51 9.04
N GLY A 39 11.36 -22.97 10.23
CA GLY A 39 10.48 -23.78 11.10
C GLY A 39 9.23 -23.03 11.57
N LEU A 40 9.32 -21.73 11.77
CA LEU A 40 8.17 -20.85 12.02
C LEU A 40 7.32 -20.60 10.78
N GLN A 41 7.86 -20.73 9.56
CA GLN A 41 7.10 -20.57 8.31
C GLN A 41 6.48 -21.88 7.79
N HIS A 42 6.95 -23.04 8.27
CA HIS A 42 6.44 -24.36 7.89
C HIS A 42 5.60 -25.04 9.00
N THR A 43 5.45 -24.43 10.18
CA THR A 43 4.55 -24.94 11.23
C THR A 43 3.10 -24.56 10.90
N PRO A 44 2.10 -25.46 11.05
CA PRO A 44 0.69 -25.12 10.82
C PRO A 44 0.21 -23.93 11.67
N GLY A 45 0.71 -23.85 12.91
CA GLY A 45 0.54 -22.71 13.77
C GLY A 45 1.42 -22.77 15.01
N VAL A 46 1.33 -21.72 15.83
CA VAL A 46 2.06 -21.54 17.08
C VAL A 46 1.08 -21.04 18.15
N TYR A 47 1.01 -21.72 19.29
CA TYR A 47 0.27 -21.28 20.46
C TYR A 47 1.21 -20.51 21.40
N VAL A 48 0.78 -19.35 21.90
CA VAL A 48 1.58 -18.44 22.71
C VAL A 48 0.78 -17.91 23.90
N THR A 49 1.28 -18.10 25.12
CA THR A 49 0.74 -17.44 26.31
C THR A 49 1.51 -16.16 26.58
N LEU A 50 0.83 -15.01 26.56
CA LEU A 50 1.40 -13.70 26.89
C LEU A 50 1.18 -13.38 28.37
N THR A 51 2.20 -12.83 29.04
CA THR A 51 2.11 -12.35 30.44
C THR A 51 2.57 -10.91 30.54
N VAL A 52 1.71 -10.03 31.06
CA VAL A 52 1.91 -8.58 31.14
C VAL A 52 2.55 -8.18 32.46
N LYS A 53 3.68 -7.46 32.41
CA LYS A 53 4.48 -7.09 33.60
C LYS A 53 3.99 -5.83 34.32
N ARG A 54 3.31 -4.92 33.63
CA ARG A 54 2.86 -3.62 34.18
C ARG A 54 1.36 -3.62 34.47
N ALA A 55 0.97 -3.19 35.67
CA ALA A 55 -0.44 -3.06 36.05
C ALA A 55 -1.24 -2.11 35.10
N SER A 56 -0.58 -1.10 34.54
CA SER A 56 -1.16 -0.16 33.57
C SER A 56 -1.36 -0.72 32.16
N MET A 57 -0.87 -1.93 31.87
CA MET A 57 -1.01 -2.62 30.58
C MET A 57 -1.97 -3.81 30.64
N ARG A 58 -2.60 -4.05 31.80
CA ARG A 58 -3.61 -5.09 32.00
C ARG A 58 -4.83 -4.81 31.14
N LEU A 59 -5.07 -5.64 30.13
CA LEU A 59 -6.32 -5.64 29.39
C LEU A 59 -7.42 -6.13 30.35
N ASN A 60 -8.56 -5.42 30.40
CA ASN A 60 -9.72 -5.74 31.25
C ASN A 60 -9.39 -6.20 32.70
N GLY A 61 -8.32 -5.67 33.31
CA GLY A 61 -7.89 -5.97 34.68
C GLY A 61 -6.96 -7.19 34.86
N VAL A 62 -6.83 -8.05 33.85
CA VAL A 62 -6.07 -9.32 33.89
C VAL A 62 -4.68 -9.15 33.27
N SER A 63 -3.74 -10.02 33.65
CA SER A 63 -2.32 -9.95 33.28
C SER A 63 -1.85 -11.02 32.29
N THR A 64 -2.76 -11.81 31.72
CA THR A 64 -2.43 -12.96 30.86
C THR A 64 -3.39 -13.09 29.68
N ALA A 65 -2.89 -13.50 28.52
CA ALA A 65 -3.69 -13.73 27.32
C ALA A 65 -3.18 -14.94 26.50
N GLU A 66 -4.07 -15.57 25.75
CA GLU A 66 -3.84 -16.81 24.99
C GLU A 66 -3.86 -16.49 23.49
N ALA A 67 -2.79 -16.74 22.74
CA ALA A 67 -2.70 -16.38 21.32
C ALA A 67 -2.39 -17.60 20.44
N TYR A 68 -3.21 -17.82 19.41
CA TYR A 68 -2.89 -18.70 18.29
C TYR A 68 -2.34 -17.84 17.15
N ILE A 69 -1.19 -18.21 16.60
CA ILE A 69 -0.48 -17.46 15.54
C ILE A 69 -0.31 -18.37 14.33
N PHE A 70 -0.67 -17.86 13.16
CA PHE A 70 -0.80 -18.57 11.90
C PHE A 70 0.20 -17.95 10.90
N PRO A 71 1.33 -18.61 10.60
CA PRO A 71 2.34 -18.07 9.70
C PRO A 71 1.78 -17.88 8.29
N ARG A 72 1.94 -16.69 7.72
CA ARG A 72 1.65 -16.45 6.29
C ARG A 72 2.94 -16.62 5.48
N GLY A 73 2.83 -17.28 4.33
CA GLY A 73 3.98 -17.73 3.55
C GLY A 73 4.88 -16.60 3.04
N GLY A 74 6.20 -16.83 3.11
CA GLY A 74 7.22 -15.91 2.60
C GLY A 74 7.76 -14.92 3.66
N PRO A 75 9.09 -14.73 3.75
CA PRO A 75 9.66 -13.63 4.54
C PRO A 75 9.58 -12.31 3.76
N ASN A 76 9.21 -11.22 4.42
CA ASN A 76 9.47 -9.89 3.86
C ASN A 76 10.99 -9.64 3.78
N LEU A 77 11.41 -8.77 2.86
CA LEU A 77 12.84 -8.45 2.63
C LEU A 77 13.57 -7.95 3.89
N ASP A 78 12.85 -7.33 4.83
CA ASP A 78 13.37 -6.85 6.11
C ASP A 78 13.54 -7.96 7.18
N GLY A 79 13.18 -9.21 6.86
CA GLY A 79 13.19 -10.34 7.80
C GLY A 79 11.99 -10.40 8.76
N ALA A 80 10.98 -9.54 8.56
CA ALA A 80 9.76 -9.53 9.37
C ALA A 80 8.87 -10.75 9.07
N LEU A 81 8.37 -11.40 10.13
CA LEU A 81 7.41 -12.51 10.04
C LEU A 81 6.01 -11.98 9.74
N SER A 82 5.39 -12.48 8.66
CA SER A 82 3.98 -12.25 8.35
C SER A 82 3.12 -13.33 9.01
N PHE A 83 2.04 -12.94 9.68
CA PHE A 83 1.14 -13.88 10.35
C PHE A 83 -0.28 -13.31 10.48
N ASP A 84 -1.24 -14.20 10.65
CA ASP A 84 -2.58 -13.95 11.21
C ASP A 84 -2.62 -14.50 12.66
N ALA A 85 -3.58 -14.11 13.48
CA ALA A 85 -3.65 -14.53 14.88
C ALA A 85 -5.07 -14.50 15.48
N VAL A 86 -5.29 -15.31 16.53
CA VAL A 86 -6.45 -15.23 17.44
C VAL A 86 -5.93 -15.06 18.87
N LEU A 87 -6.08 -13.87 19.45
CA LEU A 87 -5.71 -13.56 20.83
C LEU A 87 -6.97 -13.54 21.71
N THR A 88 -7.17 -14.58 22.51
CA THR A 88 -8.24 -14.68 23.51
C THR A 88 -7.77 -14.13 24.85
N HIS A 89 -8.57 -13.25 25.44
CA HIS A 89 -8.31 -12.63 26.73
C HIS A 89 -9.49 -12.84 27.67
N ARG A 90 -9.30 -13.56 28.78
CA ARG A 90 -10.37 -13.96 29.71
C ARG A 90 -10.31 -13.12 31.00
N ASN A 91 -11.47 -12.65 31.43
CA ASN A 91 -11.75 -12.07 32.75
C ASN A 91 -12.90 -12.85 33.40
N GLU A 92 -13.13 -12.68 34.71
CA GLU A 92 -14.09 -13.47 35.51
C GLU A 92 -15.51 -13.52 34.90
N ASP A 93 -16.00 -12.41 34.32
CA ASP A 93 -17.33 -12.34 33.68
C ASP A 93 -17.31 -12.35 32.13
N VAL A 94 -16.16 -12.09 31.50
CA VAL A 94 -16.07 -11.64 30.09
C VAL A 94 -14.86 -12.26 29.38
N VAL A 95 -15.10 -12.81 28.19
CA VAL A 95 -14.05 -13.21 27.23
C VAL A 95 -14.00 -12.19 26.09
N THR A 96 -12.81 -11.69 25.77
CA THR A 96 -12.56 -10.81 24.63
C THR A 96 -11.58 -11.47 23.68
N THR A 97 -12.03 -11.76 22.46
CA THR A 97 -11.21 -12.36 21.40
C THR A 97 -10.85 -11.30 20.38
N TYR A 98 -9.54 -11.07 20.20
CA TYR A 98 -8.96 -10.18 19.22
C TYR A 98 -8.42 -11.01 18.06
N THR A 99 -9.04 -10.93 16.88
CA THR A 99 -8.61 -11.68 15.70
C THR A 99 -7.84 -10.76 14.76
N LEU A 100 -6.61 -11.12 14.39
CA LEU A 100 -5.83 -10.48 13.34
C LEU A 100 -5.93 -11.34 12.08
N VAL A 101 -6.63 -10.89 11.04
CA VAL A 101 -6.68 -11.58 9.73
C VAL A 101 -6.26 -10.62 8.63
N ASN A 102 -5.29 -10.99 7.80
CA ASN A 102 -4.74 -10.17 6.72
C ASN A 102 -4.43 -8.72 7.15
N THR A 103 -3.76 -8.57 8.30
CA THR A 103 -3.42 -7.29 8.96
C THR A 103 -4.60 -6.42 9.45
N ARG A 104 -5.84 -6.92 9.36
CA ARG A 104 -7.02 -6.30 9.98
C ARG A 104 -7.24 -6.87 11.37
N ALA A 105 -7.36 -6.01 12.37
CA ALA A 105 -7.70 -6.40 13.73
C ALA A 105 -9.21 -6.28 13.97
N TYR A 106 -9.81 -7.37 14.42
CA TYR A 106 -11.22 -7.48 14.82
C TYR A 106 -11.30 -7.75 16.32
N VAL A 107 -12.40 -7.36 16.96
CA VAL A 107 -12.63 -7.64 18.39
C VAL A 107 -14.04 -8.17 18.59
N LEU A 108 -14.17 -9.29 19.28
CA LEU A 108 -15.43 -9.90 19.70
C LEU A 108 -15.45 -10.05 21.22
N THR A 109 -16.54 -9.65 21.87
CA THR A 109 -16.71 -9.75 23.32
C THR A 109 -17.90 -10.65 23.63
N THR A 110 -17.67 -11.72 24.39
CA THR A 110 -18.68 -12.69 24.83
C THR A 110 -18.63 -12.89 26.34
N SER A 111 -19.67 -13.51 26.91
CA SER A 111 -19.88 -13.61 28.38
C SER A 111 -20.24 -15.03 28.81
N THR A 112 -19.92 -15.36 30.07
CA THR A 112 -20.17 -16.61 30.84
C THR A 112 -19.15 -17.78 30.67
N VAL A 113 -19.32 -18.87 31.42
CA VAL A 113 -18.42 -19.36 32.51
C VAL A 113 -18.73 -20.85 32.84
N LEU A 114 -17.86 -21.78 33.28
CA LEU A 114 -16.42 -21.85 33.66
C LEU A 114 -15.84 -23.29 33.43
N ASP A 115 -14.69 -23.66 34.05
CA ASP A 115 -14.37 -25.00 34.68
C ASP A 115 -12.83 -25.33 34.81
N GLU A 116 -12.03 -24.45 35.46
CA GLU A 116 -10.55 -24.54 35.80
C GLU A 116 -9.54 -24.70 34.59
N VAL A 117 -8.24 -25.10 34.64
CA VAL A 117 -7.34 -25.77 35.61
C VAL A 117 -5.88 -25.20 35.63
N GLN A 118 -5.27 -25.07 36.83
CA GLN A 118 -3.83 -24.94 37.27
C GLN A 118 -2.63 -24.57 36.34
N GLY A 119 -1.67 -23.80 36.89
CA GLY A 119 -0.21 -23.97 36.65
C GLY A 119 0.69 -22.70 36.65
N THR A 120 1.81 -22.68 37.38
CA THR A 120 2.68 -21.47 37.52
C THR A 120 4.21 -21.63 37.37
N ALA A 121 4.76 -20.88 36.40
CA ALA A 121 5.98 -20.06 36.46
C ALA A 121 7.26 -20.59 37.17
N GLN A 122 8.11 -21.33 36.44
CA GLN A 122 9.57 -21.43 36.68
C GLN A 122 10.32 -21.82 35.38
N LEU A 123 11.67 -21.82 35.39
CA LEU A 123 12.60 -22.17 34.28
C LEU A 123 12.46 -21.33 32.97
N LEU A 124 13.16 -20.20 32.81
CA LEU A 124 13.07 -19.41 31.56
C LEU A 124 13.95 -19.95 30.41
N CYS A 125 15.09 -20.61 30.68
CA CYS A 125 15.90 -21.23 29.63
C CYS A 125 16.84 -22.35 30.10
N ASP A 126 16.28 -23.47 30.52
CA ASP A 126 17.06 -24.64 30.95
C ASP A 126 17.58 -25.41 29.73
N ASN A 127 18.90 -25.38 29.53
CA ASN A 127 19.64 -26.02 28.43
C ASN A 127 19.39 -25.48 27.00
N GLY A 128 18.79 -24.29 26.89
CA GLY A 128 18.60 -23.58 25.61
C GLY A 128 19.66 -22.53 25.28
N LYS A 129 19.59 -21.94 24.07
CA LYS A 129 20.35 -20.74 23.69
C LYS A 129 19.46 -19.49 23.83
N LEU A 130 20.06 -18.36 24.18
CA LEU A 130 19.38 -17.06 24.22
C LEU A 130 19.59 -16.30 22.90
N LEU A 131 18.51 -15.76 22.33
CA LEU A 131 18.51 -14.91 21.13
C LEU A 131 17.81 -13.59 21.43
N GLN A 132 18.23 -12.49 20.79
CA GLN A 132 17.46 -11.26 20.74
C GLN A 132 16.72 -11.20 19.40
N LEU A 133 15.40 -10.98 19.44
CA LEU A 133 14.56 -10.75 18.27
C LEU A 133 13.57 -9.61 18.58
N SER A 134 13.08 -8.92 17.55
CA SER A 134 12.08 -7.87 17.70
C SER A 134 10.72 -8.38 17.17
N PHE A 135 9.65 -8.17 17.93
CA PHE A 135 8.28 -8.58 17.58
C PHE A 135 7.31 -7.43 17.86
N ALA A 136 6.43 -7.14 16.89
CA ALA A 136 5.49 -6.00 16.94
C ALA A 136 6.15 -4.62 17.25
N GLY A 137 7.45 -4.47 16.98
CA GLY A 137 8.24 -3.27 17.28
C GLY A 137 9.02 -3.32 18.61
N GLU A 138 8.67 -4.24 19.51
CA GLU A 138 9.32 -4.39 20.81
C GLU A 138 10.46 -5.42 20.80
N ASN A 139 11.45 -5.26 21.69
CA ASN A 139 12.61 -6.14 21.78
C ASN A 139 12.45 -7.23 22.84
N PHE A 140 12.66 -8.49 22.46
CA PHE A 140 12.54 -9.64 23.35
C PHE A 140 13.81 -10.49 23.34
N VAL A 141 14.15 -11.05 24.50
CA VAL A 141 15.11 -12.13 24.66
C VAL A 141 14.36 -13.46 24.63
N PHE A 142 14.55 -14.23 23.57
CA PHE A 142 13.97 -15.56 23.38
C PHE A 142 14.90 -16.67 23.86
N CYS A 143 14.32 -17.75 24.37
CA CYS A 143 15.00 -19.03 24.58
C CYS A 143 14.68 -20.01 23.44
N THR A 144 15.69 -20.55 22.76
CA THR A 144 15.54 -21.66 21.82
C THR A 144 15.94 -22.99 22.45
N ALA A 145 15.12 -24.03 22.26
CA ALA A 145 15.51 -25.41 22.52
C ALA A 145 16.56 -25.91 21.49
N GLN A 146 17.10 -27.11 21.74
CA GLN A 146 18.15 -27.71 20.91
C GLN A 146 17.67 -28.09 19.50
N ASP A 147 16.35 -28.27 19.31
CA ASP A 147 15.70 -28.51 18.01
C ASP A 147 15.45 -27.23 17.19
N SER A 148 16.01 -26.09 17.63
CA SER A 148 15.81 -24.76 17.04
C SER A 148 14.36 -24.26 17.07
N LYS A 149 13.54 -24.72 18.02
CA LYS A 149 12.23 -24.11 18.32
C LYS A 149 12.33 -23.06 19.43
N LEU A 150 11.57 -21.99 19.30
CA LEU A 150 11.39 -20.98 20.35
C LEU A 150 10.50 -21.54 21.45
N GLN A 151 10.93 -21.46 22.71
CA GLN A 151 10.19 -22.00 23.86
C GLN A 151 9.57 -20.89 24.71
N ARG A 152 10.28 -19.78 24.91
CA ARG A 152 9.85 -18.62 25.70
C ARG A 152 10.48 -17.33 25.18
N ALA A 153 9.90 -16.19 25.53
CA ALA A 153 10.46 -14.86 25.29
C ALA A 153 10.24 -13.93 26.49
N ALA A 154 11.08 -12.92 26.64
CA ALA A 154 10.99 -11.90 27.69
C ALA A 154 11.45 -10.52 27.19
N SER A 155 10.61 -9.49 27.32
CA SER A 155 10.96 -8.07 27.18
C SER A 155 10.85 -7.34 28.54
N ASP A 156 11.06 -6.03 28.57
CA ASP A 156 10.83 -5.24 29.80
C ASP A 156 9.36 -5.22 30.24
N ASP A 157 8.41 -5.46 29.31
CA ASP A 157 6.97 -5.23 29.51
C ASP A 157 6.08 -6.48 29.34
N LEU A 158 6.54 -7.47 28.57
CA LEU A 158 5.81 -8.69 28.21
C LEU A 158 6.72 -9.93 28.31
N ASP A 159 6.22 -11.01 28.90
CA ASP A 159 6.77 -12.37 28.71
C ASP A 159 5.89 -13.17 27.76
N MET A 160 6.48 -14.18 27.11
CA MET A 160 5.81 -15.12 26.22
C MET A 160 6.23 -16.56 26.54
N VAL A 161 5.31 -17.51 26.50
CA VAL A 161 5.58 -18.96 26.46
C VAL A 161 5.04 -19.49 25.15
N ILE A 162 5.81 -20.32 24.43
CA ILE A 162 5.60 -20.66 23.02
C ILE A 162 5.52 -22.18 22.85
N GLN A 163 4.51 -22.64 22.12
CA GLN A 163 4.24 -24.06 21.83
C GLN A 163 3.94 -24.20 20.33
N TYR A 164 4.45 -25.23 19.68
CA TYR A 164 4.24 -25.46 18.24
C TYR A 164 3.08 -26.43 18.04
N VAL A 165 2.11 -26.06 17.19
CA VAL A 165 0.89 -26.85 16.99
C VAL A 165 1.10 -27.80 15.81
N SER A 166 1.20 -29.10 16.11
CA SER A 166 1.45 -30.16 15.10
C SER A 166 0.19 -30.70 14.44
N ASP A 167 -0.96 -30.63 15.12
CA ASP A 167 -2.26 -31.00 14.58
C ASP A 167 -3.02 -29.71 14.22
N PRO A 168 -3.27 -29.41 12.94
CA PRO A 168 -3.94 -28.18 12.52
C PRO A 168 -5.38 -28.08 13.02
N THR A 169 -6.02 -29.19 13.46
CA THR A 169 -7.38 -29.15 14.03
C THR A 169 -7.43 -28.54 15.44
N LEU A 170 -6.29 -28.38 16.09
CA LEU A 170 -6.16 -27.65 17.37
C LEU A 170 -6.03 -26.12 17.17
N LEU A 171 -6.00 -25.65 15.93
CA LEU A 171 -6.05 -24.23 15.59
C LEU A 171 -7.52 -23.82 15.40
N PRO A 172 -7.97 -22.70 15.99
CA PRO A 172 -9.33 -22.20 15.74
C PRO A 172 -9.48 -21.71 14.30
N ASP A 173 -10.62 -21.98 13.66
CA ASP A 173 -10.96 -21.40 12.36
C ASP A 173 -10.87 -19.86 12.42
N LEU A 174 -10.14 -19.25 11.48
CA LEU A 174 -9.96 -17.80 11.37
C LEU A 174 -11.20 -17.10 10.79
N VAL A 175 -12.33 -17.22 11.49
CA VAL A 175 -13.58 -16.56 11.14
C VAL A 175 -13.52 -15.09 11.56
N THR A 176 -13.67 -14.17 10.61
CA THR A 176 -13.87 -12.75 10.90
C THR A 176 -15.16 -12.56 11.71
N PRO A 177 -15.14 -11.90 12.88
CA PRO A 177 -16.33 -11.69 13.71
C PRO A 177 -17.54 -11.15 12.91
N TRP A 178 -18.69 -11.77 13.15
CA TRP A 178 -19.89 -11.63 12.33
C TRP A 178 -21.11 -11.31 13.21
N ASN A 179 -21.93 -10.36 12.78
CA ASN A 179 -23.00 -9.76 13.58
C ASN A 179 -24.40 -10.35 13.34
N GLY A 180 -24.52 -11.42 12.53
CA GLY A 180 -25.80 -12.01 12.13
C GLY A 180 -26.35 -11.52 10.77
N THR A 181 -25.74 -10.52 10.13
CA THR A 181 -26.11 -10.05 8.77
C THR A 181 -25.05 -10.48 7.75
N ALA A 182 -25.42 -11.14 6.65
CA ALA A 182 -24.54 -11.98 5.80
C ALA A 182 -23.27 -11.34 5.17
N THR A 183 -22.99 -10.07 5.43
CA THR A 183 -21.75 -9.36 5.11
C THR A 183 -20.76 -9.40 6.29
N PRO A 184 -19.47 -9.71 6.08
CA PRO A 184 -18.43 -9.52 7.10
C PRO A 184 -18.33 -8.05 7.57
N LEU A 185 -17.83 -7.82 8.78
CA LEU A 185 -17.51 -6.47 9.27
C LEU A 185 -16.32 -5.89 8.50
N ASP A 186 -16.50 -4.80 7.75
CA ASP A 186 -15.41 -4.15 7.02
C ASP A 186 -14.64 -3.17 7.92
N CYS A 187 -13.68 -3.69 8.68
CA CYS A 187 -12.79 -2.89 9.51
C CYS A 187 -11.57 -2.37 8.70
N PRO A 188 -11.24 -1.06 8.73
CA PRO A 188 -10.12 -0.51 7.97
C PRO A 188 -8.76 -1.06 8.45
N VAL A 189 -7.82 -1.24 7.51
CA VAL A 189 -6.48 -1.78 7.78
C VAL A 189 -5.60 -0.72 8.45
N VAL A 190 -5.09 -0.99 9.65
CA VAL A 190 -4.13 -0.11 10.33
C VAL A 190 -2.70 -0.51 9.98
N VAL A 191 -2.23 -0.04 8.82
CA VAL A 191 -0.85 -0.31 8.36
C VAL A 191 0.14 0.57 9.12
N SER A 192 1.11 -0.06 9.81
CA SER A 192 2.21 0.67 10.44
C SER A 192 3.20 1.16 9.39
N SER A 193 3.10 2.43 9.01
CA SER A 193 3.95 3.06 7.99
C SER A 193 5.26 3.56 8.59
N GLY A 194 6.32 2.74 8.52
CA GLY A 194 7.58 3.00 9.23
C GLY A 194 8.83 2.33 8.67
N ILE A 195 8.99 2.24 7.34
CA ILE A 195 10.28 1.90 6.72
C ILE A 195 11.15 3.18 6.70
N PRO A 196 12.30 3.24 7.39
CA PRO A 196 13.23 4.36 7.29
C PRO A 196 13.86 4.40 5.88
N PRO A 197 14.40 5.55 5.41
CA PRO A 197 15.17 5.58 4.17
C PRO A 197 16.33 4.58 4.23
N THR A 198 16.60 3.93 3.10
CA THR A 198 17.67 2.93 2.97
C THR A 198 19.02 3.48 3.44
N PRO A 199 19.78 2.74 4.26
CA PRO A 199 21.14 3.12 4.59
C PRO A 199 21.98 3.21 3.31
N VAL A 200 22.60 4.37 3.07
CA VAL A 200 23.66 4.49 2.07
C VAL A 200 24.77 3.51 2.45
N ALA A 201 25.30 2.77 1.48
CA ALA A 201 26.36 1.80 1.75
C ALA A 201 27.56 2.49 2.42
N PRO A 202 28.05 2.01 3.58
CA PRO A 202 29.11 2.67 4.31
C PRO A 202 30.39 2.72 3.49
N THR A 203 31.08 3.85 3.54
CA THR A 203 32.38 4.01 2.88
C THR A 203 33.41 3.03 3.44
N TYR A 204 34.52 2.83 2.72
CA TYR A 204 35.61 1.97 3.18
C TYR A 204 36.17 2.39 4.56
N MET A 205 36.12 3.68 4.91
CA MET A 205 36.54 4.18 6.24
C MET A 205 35.53 3.87 7.34
N GLU A 206 34.23 4.01 7.07
CA GLU A 206 33.18 3.64 8.02
C GLU A 206 33.17 2.13 8.26
N THR A 207 33.34 1.34 7.20
CA THR A 207 33.50 -0.12 7.27
C THR A 207 34.68 -0.51 8.16
N ALA A 208 35.83 0.17 8.02
CA ALA A 208 36.99 -0.05 8.88
C ALA A 208 36.70 0.29 10.36
N SER A 209 35.99 1.38 10.63
CA SER A 209 35.56 1.74 12.00
C SER A 209 34.57 0.72 12.59
N MET A 210 33.66 0.16 11.78
CA MET A 210 32.74 -0.89 12.23
C MET A 210 33.49 -2.20 12.56
N VAL A 211 34.47 -2.58 11.75
CA VAL A 211 35.33 -3.76 12.02
C VAL A 211 36.18 -3.55 13.28
N TYR A 212 36.76 -2.36 13.46
CA TYR A 212 37.53 -2.02 14.66
C TYR A 212 36.66 -2.09 15.92
N ASN A 213 35.49 -1.44 15.91
CA ASN A 213 34.55 -1.47 17.03
C ASN A 213 33.98 -2.87 17.32
N ALA A 214 33.88 -3.76 16.32
CA ALA A 214 33.51 -5.15 16.52
C ALA A 214 34.64 -5.99 17.16
N ALA A 215 35.91 -5.63 16.93
CA ALA A 215 37.08 -6.31 17.47
C ALA A 215 37.51 -5.82 18.87
N THR A 216 37.30 -4.53 19.20
CA THR A 216 37.77 -3.92 20.45
C THR A 216 36.68 -3.32 21.33
N GLY A 217 35.40 -3.43 20.94
CA GLY A 217 34.26 -2.95 21.73
C GLY A 217 34.03 -3.77 23.01
N PRO A 218 33.43 -3.18 24.07
CA PRO A 218 33.15 -3.89 25.31
C PRO A 218 32.10 -5.01 25.12
N LYS A 219 32.12 -6.01 26.02
CA LYS A 219 31.17 -7.13 26.03
C LYS A 219 29.72 -6.62 26.02
N ARG A 220 28.89 -7.15 25.11
CA ARG A 220 27.46 -6.81 25.00
C ARG A 220 26.67 -7.43 26.15
N SER A 221 26.57 -6.72 27.27
CA SER A 221 25.62 -7.02 28.35
C SER A 221 24.27 -6.35 28.07
N PHE A 222 23.23 -7.14 27.84
CA PHE A 222 21.86 -6.62 27.90
C PHE A 222 21.45 -6.46 29.36
N MET A 223 21.18 -5.22 29.80
CA MET A 223 20.58 -4.95 31.11
C MET A 223 19.08 -4.72 30.92
N MET A 224 18.28 -5.68 31.36
CA MET A 224 16.83 -5.56 31.47
C MET A 224 16.51 -4.42 32.44
N GLY A 225 15.74 -3.43 32.03
CA GLY A 225 15.74 -2.10 32.65
C GLY A 225 14.40 -1.39 32.49
N LYS A 226 13.72 -1.12 33.62
CA LYS A 226 12.43 -0.41 33.65
C LYS A 226 12.50 0.94 32.94
N LEU A 227 12.02 0.99 31.69
CA LEU A 227 11.80 2.23 30.96
C LEU A 227 10.59 2.98 31.50
N SER A 228 10.85 4.02 32.28
CA SER A 228 9.91 5.10 32.58
C SER A 228 9.83 6.09 31.41
N CYS A 229 8.65 6.63 31.15
CA CYS A 229 8.44 7.68 30.15
C CYS A 229 8.92 9.04 30.68
N GLU A 230 10.23 9.20 30.86
CA GLU A 230 10.84 10.42 31.37
C GLU A 230 11.22 11.40 30.26
N CYS A 231 11.14 12.71 30.56
CA CYS A 231 11.45 13.73 29.57
C CYS A 231 12.97 13.86 29.37
N ARG A 232 13.44 13.52 28.17
CA ARG A 232 14.86 13.62 27.76
C ARG A 232 15.33 15.06 27.48
N ARG A 233 14.64 16.08 28.00
CA ARG A 233 15.00 17.51 27.88
C ARG A 233 14.47 18.32 29.06
N ALA A 234 14.95 19.56 29.21
CA ALA A 234 14.38 20.50 30.17
C ALA A 234 12.87 20.67 29.93
N LYS A 235 12.07 20.54 31.00
CA LYS A 235 10.61 20.70 30.92
C LYS A 235 10.25 22.14 30.58
N GLN A 236 9.23 22.32 29.75
CA GLN A 236 8.74 23.64 29.32
C GLN A 236 7.24 23.76 29.62
N PRO A 237 6.67 24.98 29.73
CA PRO A 237 5.23 25.15 29.81
C PRO A 237 4.56 24.61 28.54
N CYS A 238 3.37 24.01 28.69
CA CYS A 238 2.60 23.46 27.60
C CYS A 238 1.26 24.19 27.43
N LEU A 239 0.98 24.63 26.20
CA LEU A 239 -0.31 25.22 25.81
C LEU A 239 -0.99 24.32 24.77
N PHE A 240 -2.16 23.81 25.12
CA PHE A 240 -3.00 22.97 24.28
C PHE A 240 -4.15 23.79 23.69
N VAL A 241 -4.26 23.76 22.35
CA VAL A 241 -5.18 24.55 21.54
C VAL A 241 -6.05 23.62 20.71
N HIS A 242 -7.34 23.55 21.04
CA HIS A 242 -8.32 22.71 20.35
C HIS A 242 -8.65 23.25 18.95
N GLY A 243 -9.36 22.44 18.17
CA GLY A 243 -9.88 22.82 16.86
C GLY A 243 -11.33 23.32 16.89
N LEU A 244 -11.99 23.12 15.76
CA LEU A 244 -13.42 23.35 15.53
C LEU A 244 -14.28 22.63 16.59
N GLY A 245 -15.41 23.23 16.96
CA GLY A 245 -16.49 22.56 17.70
C GLY A 245 -16.79 23.07 19.12
N ASN A 246 -16.02 24.00 19.68
CA ASN A 246 -16.37 24.65 20.95
C ASN A 246 -17.08 25.99 20.67
N SER A 247 -18.34 26.13 21.07
CA SER A 247 -19.17 27.33 20.82
C SER A 247 -19.26 28.30 22.00
N LYS A 248 -18.43 28.11 23.04
CA LYS A 248 -18.40 28.98 24.23
C LYS A 248 -16.97 29.28 24.64
N ALA A 249 -16.56 30.54 24.50
CA ALA A 249 -15.29 31.00 25.05
C ALA A 249 -15.28 30.89 26.59
N GLY A 250 -14.12 30.58 27.16
CA GLY A 250 -13.94 30.34 28.59
C GLY A 250 -12.48 30.51 29.04
N PRO A 251 -12.22 30.49 30.36
CA PRO A 251 -10.87 30.65 30.89
C PRO A 251 -9.95 29.47 30.49
N MET A 252 -8.64 29.72 30.47
CA MET A 252 -7.66 28.62 30.38
C MET A 252 -7.72 27.74 31.62
N VAL A 253 -7.77 26.42 31.42
CA VAL A 253 -7.93 25.40 32.47
C VAL A 253 -6.76 24.42 32.49
N ASP A 254 -6.51 23.79 33.65
CA ASP A 254 -5.44 22.79 33.82
C ASP A 254 -5.81 21.40 33.27
N THR A 255 -7.11 21.15 33.07
CA THR A 255 -7.61 19.94 32.39
C THR A 255 -8.80 20.30 31.50
N PHE A 256 -8.88 19.71 30.31
CA PHE A 256 -10.03 19.85 29.40
C PHE A 256 -10.48 18.46 28.92
N LYS A 257 -10.91 17.62 29.88
CA LYS A 257 -11.12 16.17 29.71
C LYS A 257 -12.08 15.80 28.56
N SER A 258 -13.09 16.62 28.28
CA SER A 258 -14.05 16.39 27.20
C SER A 258 -13.47 16.50 25.79
N TYR A 259 -12.32 17.17 25.61
CA TYR A 259 -11.64 17.30 24.31
C TYR A 259 -10.28 16.58 24.28
N TRP A 260 -9.54 16.62 25.40
CA TRP A 260 -8.15 16.16 25.50
C TRP A 260 -7.93 15.00 26.48
N GLY A 261 -9.00 14.46 27.08
CA GLY A 261 -8.92 13.34 28.01
C GLY A 261 -7.95 13.58 29.17
N LYS A 262 -7.12 12.57 29.45
CA LYS A 262 -6.11 12.56 30.52
C LYS A 262 -4.70 12.97 30.04
N ILE A 263 -4.53 13.60 28.87
CA ILE A 263 -3.19 13.84 28.28
C ILE A 263 -2.23 14.61 29.20
N HIS A 264 -2.74 15.44 30.10
CA HIS A 264 -1.96 16.15 31.13
C HIS A 264 -1.26 15.21 32.12
N GLU A 265 -1.84 14.04 32.43
CA GLU A 265 -1.24 12.98 33.27
C GLU A 265 -0.08 12.26 32.56
N HIS A 266 -0.06 12.33 31.22
CA HIS A 266 0.87 11.59 30.35
C HIS A 266 1.83 12.51 29.56
N SER A 267 2.01 13.76 30.00
CA SER A 267 2.86 14.76 29.34
C SER A 267 4.13 15.07 30.15
N PRO A 268 5.10 14.13 30.26
CA PRO A 268 6.24 14.24 31.18
C PRO A 268 7.17 15.43 30.90
N CYS A 269 7.18 15.95 29.67
CA CYS A 269 7.96 17.12 29.26
C CYS A 269 7.30 18.47 29.58
N CYS A 270 6.06 18.48 30.06
CA CYS A 270 5.41 19.71 30.52
C CYS A 270 5.87 20.04 31.94
N SER A 271 6.32 21.28 32.17
CA SER A 271 6.51 21.83 33.53
C SER A 271 5.18 22.30 34.12
N SER A 272 4.23 22.65 33.24
CA SER A 272 2.86 23.02 33.52
C SER A 272 2.05 22.78 32.25
N THR A 273 0.74 22.51 32.38
CA THR A 273 -0.15 22.21 31.26
C THR A 273 -1.38 23.10 31.34
N LYS A 274 -1.67 23.87 30.29
CA LYS A 274 -2.90 24.66 30.17
C LYS A 274 -3.60 24.36 28.86
N PHE A 275 -4.92 24.27 28.91
CA PHE A 275 -5.82 24.12 27.79
C PHE A 275 -6.60 25.43 27.59
N VAL A 276 -6.68 25.90 26.36
CA VAL A 276 -7.57 27.02 26.00
C VAL A 276 -9.01 26.53 25.86
N GLN A 277 -9.96 27.45 25.97
CA GLN A 277 -11.38 27.24 25.62
C GLN A 277 -11.82 28.45 24.79
N PHE A 278 -11.48 28.46 23.51
CA PHE A 278 -11.88 29.54 22.60
C PHE A 278 -13.24 29.24 21.97
N ASP A 279 -14.02 30.25 21.61
CA ASP A 279 -15.10 30.04 20.64
C ASP A 279 -14.47 29.77 19.27
N THR A 280 -14.68 28.56 18.77
CA THR A 280 -14.20 28.07 17.49
C THR A 280 -15.34 27.64 16.57
N VAL A 281 -16.57 28.09 16.85
CA VAL A 281 -17.76 27.84 16.02
C VAL A 281 -18.27 29.15 15.41
N THR A 282 -18.42 30.20 16.24
CA THR A 282 -18.84 31.54 15.76
C THR A 282 -17.65 32.32 15.18
N GLN A 283 -16.44 32.12 15.72
CA GLN A 283 -15.21 32.71 15.21
C GLN A 283 -14.43 31.69 14.37
N GLY A 284 -14.18 32.04 13.11
CA GLY A 284 -13.27 31.27 12.24
C GLY A 284 -11.82 31.67 12.43
N TRP A 285 -10.89 30.82 11.96
CA TRP A 285 -9.45 30.96 12.22
C TRP A 285 -8.80 32.23 11.65
N THR A 286 -9.46 32.95 10.73
CA THR A 286 -8.99 34.25 10.25
C THR A 286 -9.51 35.43 11.08
N ASP A 287 -10.21 35.20 12.18
CA ASP A 287 -10.76 36.30 12.99
C ASP A 287 -9.65 36.98 13.81
N PRO A 288 -9.48 38.31 13.71
CA PRO A 288 -8.43 39.02 14.42
C PRO A 288 -8.60 39.01 15.95
N ASN A 289 -9.81 38.72 16.47
CA ASN A 289 -10.03 38.59 17.91
C ASN A 289 -9.56 37.21 18.39
N LEU A 290 -10.02 36.13 17.76
CA LEU A 290 -9.56 34.76 18.03
C LEU A 290 -8.04 34.62 17.88
N GLN A 291 -7.43 35.24 16.86
CA GLN A 291 -5.97 35.27 16.70
C GLN A 291 -5.26 36.02 17.85
N ARG A 292 -5.86 37.10 18.36
CA ARG A 292 -5.33 37.86 19.51
C ARG A 292 -5.48 37.08 20.82
N GLU A 293 -6.59 36.37 21.01
CA GLU A 293 -6.79 35.45 22.15
C GLU A 293 -5.74 34.33 22.15
N PHE A 294 -5.50 33.69 20.99
CA PHE A 294 -4.44 32.72 20.80
C PHE A 294 -3.06 33.29 21.18
N CYS A 295 -2.68 34.44 20.61
CA CYS A 295 -1.40 35.07 20.90
C CYS A 295 -1.26 35.46 22.37
N THR A 296 -2.32 35.97 22.99
CA THR A 296 -2.35 36.34 24.42
C THR A 296 -2.14 35.12 25.31
N ALA A 297 -2.79 33.99 25.00
CA ALA A 297 -2.58 32.72 25.70
C ALA A 297 -1.14 32.20 25.52
N ALA A 298 -0.61 32.19 24.29
CA ALA A 298 0.74 31.73 23.98
C ALA A 298 1.81 32.55 24.71
N LEU A 299 1.72 33.89 24.65
CA LEU A 299 2.61 34.79 25.36
C LEU A 299 2.55 34.57 26.88
N LYS A 300 1.35 34.52 27.46
CA LYS A 300 1.11 34.37 28.91
C LYS A 300 1.62 33.05 29.50
N ILE A 301 1.61 31.95 28.72
CA ILE A 301 2.08 30.64 29.19
C ILE A 301 3.57 30.41 28.88
N SER A 302 4.13 31.06 27.86
CA SER A 302 5.54 30.88 27.49
C SER A 302 6.52 31.54 28.47
N GLN A 303 7.61 30.85 28.79
CA GLN A 303 8.69 31.38 29.64
C GLN A 303 9.60 32.32 28.84
N GLY A 304 9.78 33.54 29.32
CA GLY A 304 10.65 34.53 28.68
C GLY A 304 10.13 35.01 27.32
N ALA A 305 8.82 35.26 27.23
CA ALA A 305 8.23 36.08 26.17
C ALA A 305 8.81 37.50 26.19
N SER A 306 8.76 38.19 25.05
CA SER A 306 9.11 39.61 24.95
C SER A 306 8.25 40.30 23.91
N GLN A 307 7.57 41.39 24.28
CA GLN A 307 6.61 42.11 23.44
C GLN A 307 5.57 41.14 22.82
N SER A 308 5.54 41.00 21.49
CA SER A 308 4.68 40.07 20.75
C SER A 308 5.34 38.72 20.43
N THR A 309 6.56 38.45 20.93
CA THR A 309 7.30 37.20 20.68
C THR A 309 7.09 36.18 21.80
N VAL A 310 6.52 35.03 21.43
CA VAL A 310 6.31 33.85 22.29
C VAL A 310 7.66 33.20 22.63
N GLY A 311 7.90 33.00 23.92
CA GLY A 311 9.15 32.48 24.47
C GLY A 311 9.29 30.96 24.42
N SER A 312 9.86 30.39 25.47
CA SER A 312 9.99 28.94 25.68
C SER A 312 8.62 28.32 25.97
N LEU A 313 8.13 27.46 25.07
CA LEU A 313 6.79 26.88 25.09
C LEU A 313 6.76 25.55 24.34
N ILE A 314 5.98 24.57 24.80
CA ILE A 314 5.46 23.49 23.95
C ILE A 314 4.04 23.89 23.52
N LEU A 315 3.87 24.21 22.23
CA LEU A 315 2.57 24.55 21.67
C LEU A 315 1.97 23.28 21.05
N VAL A 316 0.81 22.83 21.51
CA VAL A 316 0.12 21.66 20.97
C VAL A 316 -1.20 22.13 20.35
N THR A 317 -1.37 21.97 19.03
CA THR A 317 -2.57 22.44 18.31
C THR A 317 -3.27 21.30 17.59
N HIS A 318 -4.59 21.16 17.75
CA HIS A 318 -5.41 20.18 17.06
C HIS A 318 -6.34 20.82 16.00
N SER A 319 -6.53 20.15 14.86
CA SER A 319 -7.49 20.54 13.81
C SER A 319 -7.39 22.04 13.47
N MET A 320 -8.47 22.82 13.47
CA MET A 320 -8.48 24.27 13.16
C MET A 320 -7.49 25.09 14.03
N GLY A 321 -7.12 24.62 15.23
CA GLY A 321 -6.11 25.29 16.08
C GLY A 321 -4.75 25.45 15.40
N ASN A 322 -4.43 24.59 14.42
CA ASN A 322 -3.21 24.71 13.61
C ASN A 322 -3.28 25.88 12.61
N LEU A 323 -4.44 26.08 11.99
CA LEU A 323 -4.70 27.22 11.11
C LEU A 323 -4.75 28.52 11.91
N LEU A 324 -5.35 28.49 13.11
CA LEU A 324 -5.37 29.62 14.03
C LEU A 324 -3.94 30.06 14.42
N ALA A 325 -3.10 29.12 14.85
CA ALA A 325 -1.70 29.39 15.21
C ALA A 325 -0.87 29.89 14.01
N GLY A 326 -1.00 29.24 12.85
CA GLY A 326 -0.33 29.66 11.62
C GLY A 326 -0.78 31.03 11.13
N GLY A 327 -2.09 31.28 11.17
CA GLY A 327 -2.73 32.53 10.74
C GLY A 327 -2.42 33.72 11.65
N ALA A 328 -2.37 33.51 12.97
CA ALA A 328 -2.04 34.56 13.93
C ALA A 328 -0.58 35.05 13.83
N VAL A 329 0.35 34.16 13.47
CA VAL A 329 1.74 34.56 13.19
C VAL A 329 1.87 35.15 11.78
N ALA A 330 1.16 34.60 10.79
CA ALA A 330 1.11 35.15 9.43
C ALA A 330 0.55 36.57 9.36
N SER A 331 -0.43 36.91 10.22
CA SER A 331 -1.00 38.26 10.33
C SER A 331 -0.15 39.22 11.19
N GLY A 332 0.97 38.75 11.75
CA GLY A 332 1.84 39.54 12.63
C GLY A 332 1.29 39.78 14.04
N MET A 333 0.19 39.12 14.43
CA MET A 333 -0.44 39.28 15.76
C MET A 333 0.49 38.81 16.90
N CYS A 334 1.34 37.82 16.63
CA CYS A 334 2.49 37.45 17.45
C CYS A 334 3.57 36.74 16.62
N GLN A 335 4.74 36.51 17.21
CA GLN A 335 5.86 35.79 16.59
C GLN A 335 6.29 34.61 17.47
N PHE A 336 6.86 33.55 16.89
CA PHE A 336 7.42 32.43 17.65
C PHE A 336 8.94 32.53 17.71
N SER A 337 9.52 32.58 18.92
CA SER A 337 10.97 32.40 19.07
C SER A 337 11.38 30.96 18.75
N SER A 338 12.68 30.75 18.49
CA SER A 338 13.28 29.42 18.28
C SER A 338 13.15 28.45 19.47
N ARG A 339 12.59 28.90 20.60
CA ARG A 339 12.32 28.09 21.81
C ARG A 339 10.89 27.54 21.86
N VAL A 340 10.04 27.86 20.88
CA VAL A 340 8.71 27.26 20.71
C VAL A 340 8.85 25.87 20.05
N THR A 341 8.50 24.81 20.77
CA THR A 341 8.29 23.47 20.19
C THR A 341 6.83 23.34 19.77
N TRP A 342 6.53 23.58 18.49
CA TRP A 342 5.17 23.39 17.98
C TRP A 342 4.92 21.93 17.58
N MET A 343 4.01 21.28 18.30
CA MET A 343 3.43 19.98 17.99
C MET A 343 2.08 20.19 17.28
N SER A 344 2.07 19.97 15.97
CA SER A 344 0.93 20.21 15.08
C SER A 344 0.18 18.90 14.82
N LEU A 345 -1.07 18.80 15.28
CA LEU A 345 -1.89 17.58 15.23
C LEU A 345 -3.07 17.76 14.27
N ALA A 346 -3.18 16.92 13.24
CA ALA A 346 -4.32 16.81 12.31
C ALA A 346 -4.84 18.16 11.74
N GLY A 347 -3.98 19.15 11.54
CA GLY A 347 -4.39 20.48 11.10
C GLY A 347 -4.74 20.55 9.60
N PRO A 348 -5.96 20.97 9.21
CA PRO A 348 -6.44 20.99 7.83
C PRO A 348 -5.90 22.24 7.08
N MET A 349 -4.61 22.26 6.75
CA MET A 349 -3.94 23.48 6.26
C MET A 349 -4.39 23.97 4.87
N GLN A 350 -5.18 23.15 4.17
CA GLN A 350 -5.81 23.47 2.87
C GLN A 350 -7.34 23.47 2.99
N GLY A 351 -7.88 23.58 4.21
CA GLY A 351 -9.31 23.39 4.48
C GLY A 351 -9.74 21.93 4.45
N SER A 352 -11.05 21.69 4.37
CA SER A 352 -11.67 20.37 4.33
C SER A 352 -12.84 20.32 3.35
N GLN A 353 -12.82 19.35 2.44
CA GLN A 353 -13.89 19.12 1.46
C GLN A 353 -15.25 18.81 2.13
N SER A 354 -15.26 18.23 3.33
CA SER A 354 -16.51 18.01 4.07
C SER A 354 -17.25 19.31 4.40
N THR A 355 -16.53 20.42 4.63
CA THR A 355 -17.16 21.73 4.87
C THR A 355 -17.67 22.39 3.59
N ASN A 356 -17.18 21.99 2.41
CA ASN A 356 -17.81 22.35 1.14
C ASN A 356 -19.18 21.69 0.98
N LEU A 357 -19.29 20.40 1.31
CA LEU A 357 -20.56 19.66 1.28
C LEU A 357 -21.59 20.24 2.26
N VAL A 358 -21.18 20.57 3.49
CA VAL A 358 -22.06 21.25 4.46
C VAL A 358 -22.52 22.61 3.93
N ALA A 359 -21.60 23.40 3.38
CA ALA A 359 -21.93 24.73 2.86
C ALA A 359 -22.84 24.69 1.62
N SER A 360 -22.66 23.74 0.71
CA SER A 360 -23.53 23.60 -0.47
C SER A 360 -24.93 23.12 -0.07
N ARG A 361 -25.04 22.16 0.85
CA ARG A 361 -26.34 21.70 1.36
C ARG A 361 -27.08 22.77 2.16
N CYS A 362 -26.40 23.55 3.02
CA CYS A 362 -27.03 24.69 3.70
C CYS A 362 -27.42 25.85 2.75
N ALA A 363 -26.95 25.87 1.49
CA ALA A 363 -27.27 26.88 0.49
C ALA A 363 -28.33 26.42 -0.54
N ALA A 364 -28.61 25.11 -0.62
CA ALA A 364 -29.52 24.52 -1.59
C ALA A 364 -30.99 24.62 -1.13
N SER A 365 -31.73 25.61 -1.63
CA SER A 365 -33.16 25.78 -1.33
C SER A 365 -34.10 25.03 -2.30
N ASN A 366 -33.56 24.27 -3.24
CA ASN A 366 -34.23 23.89 -4.49
C ASN A 366 -34.90 22.50 -4.50
N SER A 367 -34.55 21.59 -3.58
CA SER A 367 -35.24 20.29 -3.44
C SER A 367 -35.85 20.12 -2.05
N TRP A 368 -36.83 19.22 -1.92
CA TRP A 368 -37.45 18.92 -0.62
C TRP A 368 -36.51 18.11 0.30
N PHE A 369 -35.62 17.29 -0.28
CA PHE A 369 -34.57 16.58 0.45
C PHE A 369 -33.52 17.55 1.01
N ASP A 370 -33.06 18.53 0.22
CA ASP A 370 -32.09 19.53 0.68
C ASP A 370 -32.68 20.39 1.81
N ARG A 371 -33.97 20.75 1.74
CA ARG A 371 -34.67 21.43 2.85
C ARG A 371 -34.74 20.55 4.09
N ALA A 372 -35.21 19.31 3.98
CA ALA A 372 -35.27 18.39 5.12
C ALA A 372 -33.88 18.15 5.76
N PHE A 373 -32.83 18.08 4.94
CA PHE A 373 -31.45 17.95 5.42
C PHE A 373 -30.93 19.23 6.08
N ALA A 374 -31.22 20.40 5.50
CA ALA A 374 -30.90 21.70 6.07
C ALA A 374 -31.69 22.00 7.37
N ASP A 375 -32.92 21.51 7.50
CA ASP A 375 -33.74 21.60 8.72
C ASP A 375 -33.16 20.72 9.84
N VAL A 376 -32.77 19.47 9.53
CA VAL A 376 -32.07 18.57 10.47
C VAL A 376 -30.73 19.15 10.92
N LEU A 377 -29.95 19.74 10.00
CA LEU A 377 -28.72 20.44 10.34
C LEU A 377 -28.99 21.80 11.05
N GLY A 378 -30.14 22.42 10.82
CA GLY A 378 -30.61 23.60 11.56
C GLY A 378 -30.89 23.30 13.02
N LEU A 379 -31.53 22.16 13.31
CA LEU A 379 -31.75 21.67 14.69
C LEU A 379 -30.45 21.37 15.44
N THR A 380 -29.33 21.13 14.73
CA THR A 380 -27.99 20.94 15.32
C THR A 380 -27.11 22.21 15.27
N GLY A 381 -27.63 23.34 14.77
CA GLY A 381 -26.90 24.60 14.66
C GLY A 381 -25.83 24.63 13.55
N LEU A 382 -25.90 23.72 12.59
CA LEU A 382 -24.97 23.57 11.47
C LEU A 382 -25.45 24.23 10.17
N CYS A 383 -26.74 24.57 10.06
CA CYS A 383 -27.27 25.48 9.03
C CYS A 383 -28.02 26.67 9.71
N PRO A 384 -27.87 27.92 9.24
CA PRO A 384 -26.88 28.39 8.27
C PRO A 384 -25.45 28.18 8.80
N SER A 385 -24.52 27.82 7.92
CA SER A 385 -23.23 27.28 8.33
C SER A 385 -22.42 28.31 9.17
N PRO A 386 -22.02 27.98 10.42
CA PRO A 386 -21.29 28.92 11.26
C PRO A 386 -19.95 29.33 10.62
N ARG A 387 -19.54 30.58 10.84
CA ARG A 387 -18.39 31.21 10.17
C ARG A 387 -17.10 30.38 10.23
N ALA A 388 -16.86 29.62 11.29
CA ALA A 388 -15.71 28.72 11.38
C ALA A 388 -15.75 27.57 10.35
N TYR A 389 -16.92 27.01 10.07
CA TYR A 389 -17.11 25.94 9.08
C TYR A 389 -16.93 26.50 7.65
N VAL A 390 -17.51 27.66 7.36
CA VAL A 390 -17.34 28.34 6.06
C VAL A 390 -15.87 28.69 5.79
N GLN A 391 -15.16 29.22 6.80
CA GLN A 391 -13.71 29.52 6.68
C GLN A 391 -12.80 28.28 6.65
N LEU A 392 -13.36 27.07 6.77
CA LEU A 392 -12.64 25.80 6.61
C LEU A 392 -12.87 25.13 5.24
N GLN A 393 -13.63 25.75 4.33
CA GLN A 393 -13.77 25.27 2.95
C GLN A 393 -12.42 25.03 2.28
N HIS A 394 -12.35 24.00 1.42
CA HIS A 394 -11.12 23.57 0.77
C HIS A 394 -10.51 24.68 -0.09
N GLN A 395 -9.18 24.80 -0.06
CA GLN A 395 -8.43 25.92 -0.64
C GLN A 395 -8.72 26.13 -2.14
N SER A 396 -9.00 25.07 -2.91
CA SER A 396 -9.34 25.18 -4.34
C SER A 396 -10.71 25.81 -4.63
N THR A 397 -11.56 26.01 -3.62
CA THR A 397 -12.98 26.42 -3.76
C THR A 397 -13.26 27.83 -3.24
N VAL A 398 -12.31 28.44 -2.55
CA VAL A 398 -12.45 29.75 -1.90
C VAL A 398 -11.77 30.85 -2.72
N GLY A 399 -12.23 32.11 -2.56
CA GLY A 399 -11.66 33.27 -3.25
C GLY A 399 -10.19 33.55 -2.89
N ALA A 400 -9.49 34.28 -3.76
CA ALA A 400 -8.03 34.48 -3.71
C ALA A 400 -7.50 34.93 -2.34
N ASP A 401 -8.15 35.89 -1.67
CA ASP A 401 -7.80 36.36 -0.32
C ASP A 401 -7.73 35.24 0.72
N MET A 402 -8.61 34.24 0.58
CA MET A 402 -8.70 33.09 1.47
C MET A 402 -7.66 32.03 1.11
N GLN A 403 -7.36 31.86 -0.18
CA GLN A 403 -6.24 31.03 -0.64
C GLN A 403 -4.90 31.57 -0.16
N ALA A 404 -4.69 32.88 -0.23
CA ALA A 404 -3.47 33.55 0.24
C ALA A 404 -3.28 33.33 1.76
N LYS A 405 -4.34 33.48 2.56
CA LYS A 405 -4.30 33.20 4.01
C LYS A 405 -3.93 31.73 4.29
N TYR A 406 -4.49 30.77 3.56
CA TYR A 406 -4.10 29.36 3.66
C TYR A 406 -2.61 29.14 3.35
N GLN A 407 -2.10 29.72 2.26
CA GLN A 407 -0.68 29.62 1.87
C GLN A 407 0.26 30.24 2.92
N GLN A 408 -0.12 31.38 3.50
CA GLN A 408 0.65 32.04 4.57
C GLN A 408 0.67 31.19 5.85
N ALA A 409 -0.48 30.67 6.29
CA ALA A 409 -0.55 29.78 7.46
C ALA A 409 0.21 28.46 7.23
N GLN A 410 0.21 27.92 6.01
CA GLN A 410 1.06 26.80 5.61
C GLN A 410 2.55 27.13 5.71
N ALA A 411 2.98 28.30 5.22
CA ALA A 411 4.38 28.74 5.30
C ALA A 411 4.86 28.81 6.75
N VAL A 412 4.09 29.46 7.63
CA VAL A 412 4.39 29.52 9.08
C VAL A 412 4.49 28.11 9.69
N ARG A 413 3.56 27.19 9.37
CA ARG A 413 3.63 25.80 9.87
C ARG A 413 4.84 25.04 9.34
N ARG A 414 5.28 25.28 8.09
CA ARG A 414 6.52 24.70 7.54
C ARG A 414 7.77 25.24 8.26
N THR A 415 7.79 26.53 8.60
CA THR A 415 8.93 27.18 9.28
C THR A 415 9.04 26.84 10.77
N HIS A 416 7.91 26.75 11.50
CA HIS A 416 7.91 26.63 12.96
C HIS A 416 7.37 25.28 13.50
N GLY A 417 6.82 24.41 12.65
CA GLY A 417 6.23 23.12 13.04
C GLY A 417 7.27 22.08 13.47
N ALA A 418 7.73 22.17 14.72
CA ALA A 418 8.79 21.31 15.26
C ALA A 418 8.47 19.80 15.20
N ARG A 419 7.20 19.40 15.37
CA ARG A 419 6.70 18.03 15.12
C ARG A 419 5.32 18.11 14.49
N VAL A 420 5.06 17.26 13.51
CA VAL A 420 3.77 17.17 12.81
C VAL A 420 3.24 15.75 12.92
N LEU A 421 2.02 15.62 13.43
CA LEU A 421 1.24 14.38 13.42
C LEU A 421 0.05 14.60 12.48
N CYS A 422 0.20 14.14 11.24
CA CYS A 422 -0.91 14.08 10.29
C CYS A 422 -1.83 12.91 10.64
N GLY A 423 -3.13 13.04 10.33
CA GLY A 423 -3.96 11.86 10.16
C GLY A 423 -3.55 11.16 8.86
N THR A 424 -3.47 9.82 8.90
CA THR A 424 -3.29 8.97 7.71
C THR A 424 -4.62 8.67 7.01
N ASP A 425 -5.73 9.14 7.58
CA ASP A 425 -7.11 8.85 7.21
C ASP A 425 -7.98 10.12 7.41
N PRO A 426 -8.98 10.39 6.55
CA PRO A 426 -9.82 11.59 6.63
C PRO A 426 -10.94 11.56 7.68
N PHE A 427 -11.29 10.39 8.24
CA PHE A 427 -12.28 10.24 9.32
C PHE A 427 -11.64 10.41 10.71
N GLY A 428 -10.37 10.03 10.85
CA GLY A 428 -9.56 10.26 12.05
C GLY A 428 -9.97 9.42 13.27
N ILE A 429 -9.71 9.93 14.48
CA ILE A 429 -10.16 9.26 15.72
C ILE A 429 -11.65 9.53 15.90
N GLY A 430 -12.45 8.46 15.83
CA GLY A 430 -13.91 8.51 15.93
C GLY A 430 -14.40 9.30 17.14
N SER A 431 -15.16 10.37 16.86
CA SER A 431 -15.76 11.26 17.85
C SER A 431 -17.28 11.13 17.83
N PRO A 432 -17.98 11.16 18.98
CA PRO A 432 -19.44 11.16 19.02
C PRO A 432 -20.08 12.37 18.29
N ILE A 433 -19.29 13.38 17.91
CA ILE A 433 -19.71 14.53 17.12
C ILE A 433 -19.88 14.20 15.62
N GLN A 434 -19.34 13.08 15.12
CA GLN A 434 -19.49 12.67 13.71
C GLN A 434 -20.87 12.09 13.35
N ALA A 435 -21.68 11.72 14.35
CA ALA A 435 -22.95 11.01 14.16
C ALA A 435 -24.00 11.66 13.21
N PRO A 436 -24.12 13.00 13.07
CA PRO A 436 -25.16 13.60 12.22
C PRO A 436 -24.68 14.00 10.81
N MET A 437 -23.42 13.73 10.44
CA MET A 437 -22.84 14.19 9.15
C MET A 437 -23.03 13.24 7.96
N LEU A 438 -23.69 12.09 8.16
CA LEU A 438 -23.87 11.06 7.13
C LEU A 438 -25.36 10.81 6.83
N PRO A 439 -25.91 11.40 5.75
CA PRO A 439 -26.93 10.72 4.97
C PRO A 439 -26.26 9.63 4.12
N ASN A 440 -26.78 8.40 4.16
CA ASN A 440 -26.49 7.46 3.07
C ASN A 440 -27.13 7.99 1.80
N ASN A 441 -26.38 7.99 0.69
CA ASN A 441 -26.89 7.79 -0.67
C ASN A 441 -25.71 7.75 -1.65
N ASP A 442 -25.57 6.63 -2.36
CA ASP A 442 -24.76 6.55 -3.57
C ASP A 442 -25.51 7.25 -4.71
N ASP A 443 -25.23 8.54 -4.97
CA ASP A 443 -25.49 9.11 -6.31
C ASP A 443 -24.75 10.44 -6.59
N GLU A 444 -24.47 10.64 -7.88
CA GLU A 444 -24.05 11.87 -8.58
C GLU A 444 -23.13 12.90 -7.90
N LEU A 445 -21.84 12.83 -8.24
CA LEU A 445 -21.00 14.03 -8.45
C LEU A 445 -20.80 14.27 -9.96
N LYS A 446 -21.87 14.66 -10.64
CA LYS A 446 -21.78 15.22 -12.00
C LYS A 446 -21.11 16.60 -11.95
N GLY A 447 -20.04 16.78 -12.73
CA GLY A 447 -19.38 18.07 -12.89
C GLY A 447 -19.97 18.82 -14.08
N ASP A 448 -20.60 19.98 -13.81
CA ASP A 448 -21.11 20.87 -14.87
C ASP A 448 -20.05 21.85 -15.40
N GLU A 449 -20.26 22.19 -16.66
CA GLU A 449 -19.47 22.97 -17.62
C GLU A 449 -18.38 23.96 -17.14
N LEU A 450 -17.16 23.73 -17.62
CA LEU A 450 -16.26 24.79 -18.07
C LEU A 450 -16.04 24.66 -19.60
N LYS A 451 -16.89 25.31 -20.39
CA LYS A 451 -16.77 25.38 -21.86
C LYS A 451 -15.60 26.29 -22.28
N GLY A 452 -14.53 25.69 -22.78
CA GLY A 452 -13.43 26.38 -23.47
C GLY A 452 -12.88 25.51 -24.61
N HIS A 453 -12.79 26.05 -25.83
CA HIS A 453 -12.39 25.26 -27.00
C HIS A 453 -10.87 25.07 -27.12
N THR A 454 -10.41 23.81 -27.05
CA THR A 454 -9.24 23.34 -27.81
C THR A 454 -9.38 21.85 -28.12
N ARG A 455 -9.12 21.45 -29.38
CA ARG A 455 -8.94 20.02 -29.72
C ARG A 455 -7.65 19.51 -29.09
N ALA A 456 -7.73 18.53 -28.19
CA ALA A 456 -6.55 17.81 -27.70
C ALA A 456 -5.99 16.92 -28.83
N SER A 457 -4.98 17.42 -29.55
CA SER A 457 -4.41 16.75 -30.74
C SER A 457 -3.34 15.71 -30.42
N HIS A 458 -2.80 15.71 -29.20
CA HIS A 458 -1.85 14.71 -28.69
C HIS A 458 -2.00 14.59 -27.17
N VAL A 459 -1.99 13.35 -26.68
CA VAL A 459 -1.71 13.01 -25.27
C VAL A 459 -0.43 12.17 -25.29
N GLY A 460 0.58 12.52 -24.48
CA GLY A 460 1.92 11.91 -24.53
C GLY A 460 2.93 12.54 -23.57
N GLY A 461 4.14 11.99 -23.53
CA GLY A 461 5.17 12.26 -22.52
C GLY A 461 4.97 11.43 -21.24
N THR A 462 6.02 11.26 -20.45
CA THR A 462 6.01 10.47 -19.20
C THR A 462 4.87 10.90 -18.26
N LEU A 463 4.21 9.92 -17.61
CA LEU A 463 3.21 10.18 -16.57
C LEU A 463 3.38 9.27 -15.35
N GLN A 464 2.75 9.66 -14.25
CA GLN A 464 2.60 8.84 -13.04
C GLN A 464 1.16 8.34 -12.97
N VAL A 465 0.93 7.03 -12.92
CA VAL A 465 -0.43 6.44 -12.87
C VAL A 465 -0.46 5.16 -12.03
N ALA A 466 -1.62 4.84 -11.47
CA ALA A 466 -1.83 3.60 -10.73
C ALA A 466 -2.04 2.42 -11.70
N LEU A 467 -1.21 1.37 -11.58
CA LEU A 467 -1.46 0.06 -12.19
C LEU A 467 -1.85 -0.94 -11.09
N ASN A 468 -2.69 -1.92 -11.41
CA ASN A 468 -3.16 -2.91 -10.44
C ASN A 468 -2.29 -4.17 -10.47
N PHE A 469 -1.46 -4.31 -9.44
CA PHE A 469 -0.62 -5.48 -9.19
C PHE A 469 -1.40 -6.53 -8.39
N TYR A 470 -1.06 -7.81 -8.53
CA TYR A 470 -1.57 -8.86 -7.66
C TYR A 470 -1.10 -8.64 -6.21
N SER A 471 -2.01 -8.85 -5.26
CA SER A 471 -1.76 -8.72 -3.82
C SER A 471 -1.88 -10.08 -3.12
N HIS A 472 -3.05 -10.71 -3.23
CA HIS A 472 -3.37 -11.99 -2.59
C HIS A 472 -4.62 -12.61 -3.21
N SER A 473 -4.91 -13.86 -2.85
CA SER A 473 -6.20 -14.52 -3.11
C SER A 473 -7.16 -14.29 -1.94
N SER A 474 -8.41 -13.92 -2.22
CA SER A 474 -9.45 -13.66 -1.21
C SER A 474 -9.87 -14.89 -0.41
N ASP A 475 -9.55 -16.09 -0.90
CA ASP A 475 -9.77 -17.40 -0.28
C ASP A 475 -8.45 -18.07 0.17
N GLY A 476 -7.31 -17.37 0.06
CA GLY A 476 -5.98 -17.90 0.34
C GLY A 476 -5.47 -18.98 -0.63
N GLY A 477 -6.27 -19.39 -1.63
CA GLY A 477 -5.91 -20.42 -2.59
C GLY A 477 -5.03 -19.94 -3.74
N LEU A 478 -4.76 -20.82 -4.71
CA LEU A 478 -4.12 -20.41 -5.96
C LEU A 478 -4.99 -19.34 -6.67
N PRO A 479 -4.40 -18.25 -7.18
CA PRO A 479 -5.17 -17.20 -7.83
C PRO A 479 -5.81 -17.70 -9.12
N TYR A 480 -7.09 -17.40 -9.37
CA TYR A 480 -7.81 -17.77 -10.57
C TYR A 480 -8.73 -16.65 -11.09
N SER A 481 -8.90 -16.58 -12.41
CA SER A 481 -9.94 -15.79 -13.08
C SER A 481 -10.86 -16.71 -13.89
N THR A 482 -12.18 -16.52 -13.78
CA THR A 482 -13.19 -17.37 -14.43
C THR A 482 -13.92 -16.65 -15.57
N PHE A 483 -13.62 -17.04 -16.82
CA PHE A 483 -14.17 -16.42 -18.03
C PHE A 483 -15.21 -17.32 -18.73
N GLY A 484 -16.36 -16.75 -19.05
CA GLY A 484 -17.43 -17.41 -19.81
C GLY A 484 -18.83 -16.99 -19.38
N PRO A 485 -19.85 -17.25 -20.21
CA PRO A 485 -21.22 -16.82 -19.97
C PRO A 485 -21.80 -17.42 -18.68
N GLN A 486 -22.61 -16.63 -17.99
CA GLN A 486 -23.03 -16.89 -16.61
C GLN A 486 -23.81 -18.20 -16.42
N ARG A 487 -24.48 -18.70 -17.46
CA ARG A 487 -25.33 -19.90 -17.45
C ARG A 487 -24.58 -21.25 -17.46
N ALA A 488 -23.27 -21.27 -17.69
CA ALA A 488 -22.48 -22.50 -17.88
C ALA A 488 -21.49 -22.76 -16.72
N ARG A 489 -21.86 -22.39 -15.49
CA ARG A 489 -20.91 -22.22 -14.36
C ARG A 489 -21.44 -22.86 -13.06
N SER A 490 -20.52 -23.38 -12.27
CA SER A 490 -20.76 -23.71 -10.85
C SER A 490 -20.95 -22.45 -10.01
N SER A 491 -21.61 -22.59 -8.87
CA SER A 491 -21.86 -21.51 -7.91
C SER A 491 -20.57 -21.12 -7.17
N GLY A 492 -19.95 -20.02 -7.58
CA GLY A 492 -18.74 -19.48 -6.96
C GLY A 492 -18.38 -18.09 -7.52
N PRO A 493 -17.44 -17.35 -6.89
CA PRO A 493 -17.06 -16.02 -7.31
C PRO A 493 -16.39 -16.00 -8.70
N MET A 494 -16.39 -14.82 -9.33
CA MET A 494 -15.76 -14.63 -10.65
C MET A 494 -14.26 -14.92 -10.66
N SER A 495 -13.61 -14.57 -9.57
CA SER A 495 -12.17 -14.67 -9.32
C SER A 495 -11.96 -14.57 -7.80
N ASN A 496 -10.86 -15.12 -7.30
CA ASN A 496 -10.34 -14.82 -5.96
C ASN A 496 -9.23 -13.77 -5.98
N ILE A 497 -8.80 -13.27 -7.15
CA ILE A 497 -7.67 -12.34 -7.25
C ILE A 497 -8.04 -10.99 -6.62
N VAL A 498 -7.29 -10.62 -5.58
CA VAL A 498 -7.27 -9.28 -5.02
C VAL A 498 -6.04 -8.55 -5.56
N SER A 499 -6.26 -7.41 -6.19
CA SER A 499 -5.22 -6.54 -6.74
C SER A 499 -5.12 -5.22 -6.00
N THR A 500 -3.92 -4.70 -5.85
CA THR A 500 -3.66 -3.39 -5.22
C THR A 500 -3.15 -2.39 -6.27
N PRO A 501 -3.69 -1.17 -6.34
CA PRO A 501 -3.15 -0.12 -7.20
C PRO A 501 -1.84 0.43 -6.62
N HIS A 502 -0.76 0.43 -7.40
CA HIS A 502 0.49 1.12 -7.09
C HIS A 502 0.80 2.15 -8.18
N VAL A 503 1.19 3.36 -7.76
CA VAL A 503 1.59 4.42 -8.69
C VAL A 503 2.99 4.11 -9.22
N VAL A 504 3.13 4.09 -10.55
CA VAL A 504 4.40 3.87 -11.25
C VAL A 504 4.62 4.98 -12.28
N GLU A 505 5.89 5.20 -12.63
CA GLU A 505 6.28 6.03 -13.76
C GLU A 505 6.12 5.26 -15.06
N LEU A 506 5.25 5.75 -15.95
CA LEU A 506 5.10 5.26 -17.32
C LEU A 506 5.88 6.16 -18.27
N LEU A 507 6.98 5.62 -18.79
CA LEU A 507 7.80 6.27 -19.81
C LEU A 507 7.12 6.16 -21.19
N ASP A 508 7.07 7.26 -21.94
CA ASP A 508 6.48 7.26 -23.29
C ASP A 508 7.54 6.85 -24.33
N MET A 509 7.29 5.75 -25.06
CA MET A 509 8.16 5.29 -26.16
C MET A 509 7.95 6.04 -27.48
N ARG A 510 6.99 6.98 -27.55
CA ARG A 510 6.71 7.79 -28.73
C ARG A 510 7.95 8.58 -29.17
N GLY A 511 8.41 8.37 -30.41
CA GLY A 511 9.65 8.94 -30.94
C GLY A 511 10.92 8.17 -30.57
N GLN A 512 10.80 7.04 -29.88
CA GLN A 512 11.88 6.13 -29.49
C GLN A 512 11.61 4.69 -29.93
N GLU A 513 10.66 4.48 -30.85
CA GLU A 513 10.13 3.17 -31.25
C GLU A 513 11.24 2.18 -31.66
N SER A 514 12.28 2.65 -32.35
CA SER A 514 13.41 1.84 -32.82
C SER A 514 14.42 1.41 -31.74
N ALA A 515 14.23 1.82 -30.48
CA ALA A 515 15.02 1.34 -29.35
C ALA A 515 14.51 0.00 -28.79
N PHE A 516 13.29 -0.41 -29.14
CA PHE A 516 12.62 -1.57 -28.56
C PHE A 516 12.71 -2.80 -29.47
N GLU A 517 13.15 -3.90 -28.88
CA GLU A 517 13.36 -5.18 -29.56
C GLU A 517 12.62 -6.30 -28.82
N LEU A 518 11.86 -7.11 -29.56
CA LEU A 518 11.06 -8.22 -29.02
C LEU A 518 11.89 -9.23 -28.22
N ASP A 519 13.14 -9.47 -28.63
CA ASP A 519 14.02 -10.42 -27.95
C ASP A 519 14.57 -9.87 -26.64
N LEU A 520 14.93 -8.58 -26.58
CA LEU A 520 15.49 -7.93 -25.38
C LEU A 520 14.42 -7.42 -24.41
N HIS A 521 13.50 -6.58 -24.87
CA HIS A 521 12.54 -5.85 -24.03
C HIS A 521 11.26 -6.67 -23.77
N GLY A 522 11.07 -7.74 -24.53
CA GLY A 522 9.86 -8.58 -24.54
C GLY A 522 8.71 -8.02 -25.39
N PHE A 523 8.83 -6.81 -25.94
CA PHE A 523 7.87 -6.22 -26.86
C PHE A 523 8.54 -5.41 -27.96
N VAL A 524 7.82 -5.11 -29.05
CA VAL A 524 8.25 -4.21 -30.12
C VAL A 524 7.08 -3.39 -30.69
N PRO A 525 7.22 -2.06 -30.84
CA PRO A 525 6.29 -1.21 -31.58
C PRO A 525 6.60 -1.24 -33.09
N LEU A 526 5.57 -1.40 -33.93
CA LEU A 526 5.66 -1.45 -35.39
C LEU A 526 4.76 -0.36 -36.00
N GLY A 527 5.37 0.61 -36.66
CA GLY A 527 4.66 1.66 -37.41
C GLY A 527 4.43 1.31 -38.88
N ASN A 528 3.55 2.07 -39.55
CA ASN A 528 3.19 1.92 -40.97
C ASN A 528 2.58 0.55 -41.35
N VAL A 529 1.95 -0.12 -40.39
CA VAL A 529 1.27 -1.40 -40.60
C VAL A 529 -0.11 -1.15 -41.22
N PRO A 530 -0.60 -1.96 -42.18
CA PRO A 530 -1.93 -1.79 -42.77
C PRO A 530 -3.04 -1.77 -41.71
N SER A 531 -4.04 -0.91 -41.87
CA SER A 531 -5.10 -0.77 -40.88
C SER A 531 -6.20 -1.81 -41.07
N LEU A 532 -6.60 -2.49 -39.99
CA LEU A 532 -7.79 -3.32 -39.93
C LEU A 532 -9.08 -2.53 -39.60
N ALA A 533 -9.01 -1.20 -39.45
CA ALA A 533 -10.15 -0.39 -39.04
C ALA A 533 -11.30 -0.36 -40.06
N THR A 534 -11.00 -0.42 -41.37
CA THR A 534 -12.01 -0.49 -42.44
C THR A 534 -12.68 -1.86 -42.56
N ASP A 535 -12.02 -2.89 -42.05
CA ASP A 535 -12.38 -4.29 -42.28
C ASP A 535 -13.11 -4.91 -41.07
N LEU A 536 -12.95 -4.30 -39.90
CA LEU A 536 -13.49 -4.75 -38.62
C LEU A 536 -14.43 -3.75 -37.95
N LEU A 537 -14.69 -2.59 -38.55
CA LEU A 537 -15.74 -1.66 -38.10
C LEU A 537 -16.89 -1.62 -39.11
N ASP A 538 -18.12 -1.55 -38.59
CA ASP A 538 -19.33 -1.36 -39.39
C ASP A 538 -19.56 0.11 -39.79
N GLU A 539 -20.66 0.37 -40.51
CA GLU A 539 -21.06 1.73 -40.94
C GLU A 539 -21.45 2.68 -39.77
N HIS A 540 -21.55 2.17 -38.54
CA HIS A 540 -21.74 2.94 -37.31
C HIS A 540 -20.43 3.08 -36.50
N GLY A 541 -19.34 2.47 -36.99
CA GLY A 541 -18.03 2.44 -36.34
C GLY A 541 -17.95 1.49 -35.15
N GLU A 542 -18.90 0.56 -34.97
CA GLU A 542 -18.82 -0.52 -33.97
C GLU A 542 -18.09 -1.75 -34.52
N ILE A 543 -17.53 -2.55 -33.61
CA ILE A 543 -16.66 -3.67 -34.00
C ILE A 543 -17.50 -4.86 -34.47
N ALA A 544 -17.29 -5.27 -35.72
CA ALA A 544 -17.94 -6.43 -36.33
C ALA A 544 -17.56 -7.74 -35.63
N ASP A 545 -18.45 -8.74 -35.68
CA ASP A 545 -18.20 -10.06 -35.13
C ASP A 545 -17.03 -10.76 -35.85
N LEU A 546 -16.14 -11.39 -35.07
CA LEU A 546 -14.96 -12.11 -35.57
C LEU A 546 -15.30 -13.52 -36.06
N VAL A 547 -16.01 -13.60 -37.18
CA VAL A 547 -16.50 -14.85 -37.80
C VAL A 547 -16.26 -14.85 -39.31
N GLY A 548 -16.00 -16.02 -39.88
CA GLY A 548 -15.80 -16.16 -41.33
C GLY A 548 -14.68 -15.26 -41.87
N ASP A 549 -15.03 -14.34 -42.76
CA ASP A 549 -14.07 -13.46 -43.43
C ASP A 549 -13.37 -12.46 -42.52
N THR A 550 -14.01 -11.90 -41.49
CA THR A 550 -13.33 -10.96 -40.56
C THR A 550 -12.22 -11.66 -39.79
N LEU A 551 -12.48 -12.90 -39.33
CA LEU A 551 -11.47 -13.76 -38.70
C LEU A 551 -10.36 -14.16 -39.69
N ARG A 552 -10.70 -14.44 -40.95
CA ARG A 552 -9.73 -14.75 -42.02
C ARG A 552 -8.82 -13.55 -42.34
N LEU A 553 -9.37 -12.33 -42.35
CA LEU A 553 -8.61 -11.09 -42.57
C LEU A 553 -7.63 -10.83 -41.42
N VAL A 554 -8.07 -10.94 -40.16
CA VAL A 554 -7.16 -10.84 -39.00
C VAL A 554 -6.07 -11.92 -39.06
N THR A 555 -6.42 -13.15 -39.42
CA THR A 555 -5.48 -14.28 -39.52
C THR A 555 -4.38 -14.00 -40.56
N ALA A 556 -4.75 -13.55 -41.76
CA ALA A 556 -3.81 -13.20 -42.83
C ALA A 556 -2.95 -11.97 -42.49
N HIS A 557 -3.55 -10.96 -41.86
CA HIS A 557 -2.85 -9.76 -41.41
C HIS A 557 -1.76 -10.10 -40.37
N VAL A 558 -2.12 -10.91 -39.37
CA VAL A 558 -1.21 -11.26 -38.26
C VAL A 558 -0.09 -12.20 -38.72
N ASP A 559 -0.35 -13.15 -39.62
CA ASP A 559 0.72 -13.95 -40.24
C ASP A 559 1.71 -13.04 -41.01
N ALA A 560 1.22 -12.08 -41.80
CA ALA A 560 2.06 -11.13 -42.53
C ALA A 560 2.91 -10.23 -41.59
N VAL A 561 2.32 -9.70 -40.52
CA VAL A 561 3.05 -8.91 -39.51
C VAL A 561 4.13 -9.73 -38.81
N VAL A 562 3.81 -10.95 -38.39
CA VAL A 562 4.74 -11.82 -37.66
C VAL A 562 5.87 -12.32 -38.56
N ARG A 563 5.60 -12.63 -39.84
CA ARG A 563 6.65 -12.97 -40.82
C ARG A 563 7.52 -11.77 -41.21
N GLY A 564 6.96 -10.57 -41.25
CA GLY A 564 7.72 -9.34 -41.44
C GLY A 564 8.68 -9.06 -40.28
N LEU A 565 8.25 -9.34 -39.04
CA LEU A 565 9.07 -9.19 -37.83
C LEU A 565 10.05 -10.37 -37.62
N ILE A 566 9.67 -11.58 -38.00
CA ILE A 566 10.45 -12.81 -37.84
C ILE A 566 10.50 -13.54 -39.21
N PRO A 567 11.40 -13.13 -40.14
CA PRO A 567 11.51 -13.74 -41.46
C PRO A 567 11.90 -15.23 -41.42
N SER A 568 12.50 -15.69 -40.32
CA SER A 568 12.84 -17.10 -40.05
C SER A 568 11.66 -17.97 -39.61
N THR A 569 10.41 -17.50 -39.75
CA THR A 569 9.19 -18.22 -39.35
C THR A 569 8.89 -19.41 -40.25
N GLU A 570 9.16 -20.61 -39.72
CA GLU A 570 8.91 -21.90 -40.37
C GLU A 570 7.46 -22.35 -40.18
N SER A 571 6.91 -22.17 -38.97
CA SER A 571 5.53 -22.53 -38.65
C SER A 571 4.86 -21.48 -37.77
N LEU A 572 3.58 -21.20 -38.04
CA LEU A 572 2.78 -20.17 -37.38
C LEU A 572 1.35 -20.67 -37.20
N SER A 573 0.76 -20.44 -36.03
CA SER A 573 -0.64 -20.76 -35.77
C SER A 573 -1.29 -19.74 -34.83
N ILE A 574 -2.43 -19.18 -35.24
CA ILE A 574 -3.22 -18.22 -34.45
C ILE A 574 -4.33 -18.99 -33.75
N PHE A 575 -4.37 -18.92 -32.42
CA PHE A 575 -5.22 -19.78 -31.58
C PHE A 575 -6.24 -19.00 -30.74
N THR A 576 -6.17 -17.67 -30.73
CA THR A 576 -7.13 -16.80 -30.04
C THR A 576 -7.13 -15.44 -30.72
N THR A 577 -8.31 -14.94 -31.03
CA THR A 577 -8.51 -13.55 -31.50
C THR A 577 -9.59 -12.93 -30.62
N MET A 578 -9.39 -11.70 -30.15
CA MET A 578 -10.38 -10.98 -29.38
C MET A 578 -10.38 -9.48 -29.69
N THR A 579 -11.51 -8.84 -29.46
CA THR A 579 -11.68 -7.39 -29.58
C THR A 579 -12.04 -6.78 -28.23
N ARG A 580 -11.63 -5.53 -28.03
CA ARG A 580 -11.92 -4.77 -26.80
C ARG A 580 -12.41 -3.36 -27.14
N SER A 581 -13.40 -2.90 -26.38
CA SER A 581 -13.98 -1.55 -26.44
C SER A 581 -14.03 -0.93 -25.04
N SER A 582 -13.67 0.35 -24.91
CA SER A 582 -13.84 1.09 -23.65
C SER A 582 -15.23 1.74 -23.50
N ASN A 583 -16.04 1.85 -24.55
CA ASN A 583 -17.32 2.56 -24.54
C ASN A 583 -18.25 2.06 -23.41
N PRO A 584 -18.58 2.88 -22.38
CA PRO A 584 -19.39 2.45 -21.23
C PRO A 584 -20.73 1.84 -21.67
N HIS A 585 -21.35 2.36 -22.73
CA HIS A 585 -22.66 1.94 -23.23
C HIS A 585 -22.68 0.58 -23.92
N ASN A 586 -21.52 -0.01 -24.26
CA ASN A 586 -21.47 -1.29 -24.95
C ASN A 586 -21.81 -2.42 -23.95
N SER A 587 -23.09 -2.75 -23.90
CA SER A 587 -23.74 -3.73 -23.01
C SER A 587 -23.90 -5.12 -23.63
N ALA A 588 -23.51 -5.29 -24.90
CA ALA A 588 -23.52 -6.57 -25.59
C ALA A 588 -22.57 -7.57 -24.91
N GLN A 589 -23.06 -8.79 -24.66
CA GLN A 589 -22.34 -9.84 -23.92
C GLN A 589 -21.08 -10.37 -24.62
N SER A 590 -20.84 -9.97 -25.88
CA SER A 590 -19.69 -10.37 -26.69
C SER A 590 -18.43 -9.51 -26.47
N GLN A 591 -18.57 -8.23 -26.14
CA GLN A 591 -17.48 -7.26 -26.28
C GLN A 591 -16.71 -7.05 -24.97
N ARG A 592 -15.39 -7.31 -24.99
CA ARG A 592 -14.55 -7.25 -23.78
C ARG A 592 -14.13 -5.81 -23.46
N ARG A 593 -13.96 -5.52 -22.17
CA ARG A 593 -13.35 -4.27 -21.68
C ARG A 593 -11.81 -4.33 -21.78
N PRO A 594 -11.11 -3.17 -21.73
CA PRO A 594 -9.70 -3.11 -21.36
C PRO A 594 -9.45 -3.89 -20.06
N SER A 595 -8.26 -4.50 -19.92
CA SER A 595 -7.92 -5.29 -18.72
C SER A 595 -7.03 -4.48 -17.79
N PRO A 596 -7.50 -4.04 -16.60
CA PRO A 596 -6.74 -3.16 -15.70
C PRO A 596 -5.81 -3.91 -14.73
N LEU A 597 -5.78 -5.24 -14.79
CA LEU A 597 -4.89 -6.11 -14.01
C LEU A 597 -3.58 -6.34 -14.78
N ILE A 598 -2.45 -6.37 -14.09
CA ILE A 598 -1.15 -6.76 -14.71
C ILE A 598 -1.09 -8.28 -14.87
N HIS A 599 -0.76 -8.72 -16.08
CA HIS A 599 -0.66 -10.14 -16.45
C HIS A 599 0.35 -10.38 -17.57
N ILE A 600 0.80 -11.63 -17.67
CA ILE A 600 1.40 -12.26 -18.85
C ILE A 600 0.43 -13.38 -19.24
N ASP A 601 0.00 -13.45 -20.50
CA ASP A 601 -1.07 -14.36 -20.93
C ASP A 601 -0.76 -15.85 -20.74
N HIS A 602 0.52 -16.19 -20.59
CA HIS A 602 0.99 -17.56 -20.42
C HIS A 602 2.00 -17.67 -19.27
N THR A 603 1.79 -18.69 -18.44
CA THR A 603 2.82 -19.19 -17.53
C THR A 603 3.90 -19.95 -18.32
N PRO A 604 5.10 -20.19 -17.79
CA PRO A 604 6.11 -20.98 -18.47
C PRO A 604 5.58 -22.38 -18.85
N THR A 605 4.84 -23.00 -17.93
CA THR A 605 4.20 -24.31 -18.11
C THR A 605 3.06 -24.28 -19.13
N SER A 606 2.20 -23.25 -19.11
CA SER A 606 1.09 -23.15 -20.07
C SER A 606 1.57 -22.81 -21.48
N GLY A 607 2.65 -22.04 -21.63
CA GLY A 607 3.31 -21.82 -22.91
C GLY A 607 3.99 -23.08 -23.45
N ALA A 608 4.72 -23.82 -22.60
CA ALA A 608 5.35 -25.08 -22.98
C ALA A 608 4.33 -26.16 -23.41
N SER A 609 3.12 -26.18 -22.86
CA SER A 609 2.11 -27.16 -23.27
C SER A 609 1.65 -26.97 -24.74
N PHE A 610 1.77 -25.76 -25.29
CA PHE A 610 1.41 -25.49 -26.69
C PHE A 610 2.38 -26.10 -27.71
N LEU A 611 3.56 -26.57 -27.29
CA LEU A 611 4.48 -27.32 -28.16
C LEU A 611 3.79 -28.53 -28.81
N THR A 612 2.85 -29.15 -28.08
CA THR A 612 2.02 -30.28 -28.57
C THR A 612 1.09 -29.93 -29.74
N LYS A 613 0.90 -28.65 -30.07
CA LYS A 613 0.04 -28.18 -31.17
C LYS A 613 0.74 -28.15 -32.52
N PHE A 614 2.06 -28.31 -32.55
CA PHE A 614 2.82 -28.38 -33.80
C PHE A 614 2.80 -29.81 -34.40
N PRO A 615 2.99 -29.96 -35.72
CA PRO A 615 3.26 -31.27 -36.35
C PRO A 615 4.46 -32.00 -35.71
N PRO A 616 4.51 -33.35 -35.72
CA PRO A 616 5.56 -34.11 -35.04
C PRO A 616 6.99 -33.82 -35.52
N ASP A 617 7.15 -33.51 -36.81
CA ASP A 617 8.39 -33.04 -37.43
C ASP A 617 8.88 -31.72 -36.79
N ILE A 618 8.02 -30.69 -36.77
CA ILE A 618 8.31 -29.43 -36.07
C ILE A 618 8.56 -29.66 -34.57
N GLN A 619 7.86 -30.58 -33.90
CA GLN A 619 8.14 -30.92 -32.49
C GLN A 619 9.55 -31.50 -32.30
N ASN A 620 10.01 -32.39 -33.18
CA ASN A 620 11.38 -32.93 -33.14
C ASN A 620 12.43 -31.85 -33.40
N ASP A 621 12.15 -30.92 -34.31
CA ASP A 621 13.01 -29.78 -34.61
C ASP A 621 13.10 -28.77 -33.45
N ILE A 622 12.05 -28.62 -32.65
CA ILE A 622 12.08 -27.84 -31.41
C ILE A 622 12.87 -28.58 -30.33
N GLN A 623 12.64 -29.89 -30.14
CA GLN A 623 13.33 -30.70 -29.14
C GLN A 623 14.84 -30.82 -29.39
N SER A 624 15.26 -30.82 -30.66
CA SER A 624 16.68 -30.80 -31.07
C SER A 624 17.32 -29.40 -31.02
N GLY A 625 16.53 -28.35 -30.71
CA GLY A 625 17.01 -26.97 -30.64
C GLY A 625 17.22 -26.28 -31.99
N ARG A 626 16.76 -26.88 -33.10
CA ARG A 626 16.78 -26.24 -34.43
C ARG A 626 15.80 -25.08 -34.51
N LEU A 627 14.64 -25.22 -33.86
CA LEU A 627 13.57 -24.24 -33.84
C LEU A 627 13.32 -23.68 -32.44
N ARG A 628 13.18 -22.36 -32.38
CA ARG A 628 12.77 -21.59 -31.21
C ARG A 628 11.28 -21.27 -31.31
N VAL A 629 10.55 -21.51 -30.23
CA VAL A 629 9.12 -21.23 -30.14
C VAL A 629 8.87 -19.98 -29.33
N ARG A 630 8.00 -19.09 -29.81
CA ARG A 630 7.47 -17.96 -29.05
C ARG A 630 5.94 -17.97 -29.09
N ILE A 631 5.30 -17.51 -28.02
CA ILE A 631 3.89 -17.10 -28.06
C ILE A 631 3.85 -15.59 -27.96
N LEU A 632 3.22 -14.95 -28.94
CA LEU A 632 3.12 -13.51 -29.07
C LEU A 632 1.65 -13.08 -29.06
N SER A 633 1.36 -11.92 -28.47
CA SER A 633 0.10 -11.19 -28.66
C SER A 633 0.37 -10.01 -29.60
N VAL A 634 -0.31 -9.99 -30.74
CA VAL A 634 -0.26 -8.92 -31.75
C VAL A 634 -1.48 -8.03 -31.53
N TRP A 635 -1.27 -6.77 -31.20
CA TRP A 635 -2.31 -5.83 -30.77
C TRP A 635 -2.35 -4.58 -31.65
N GLN A 636 -3.55 -4.22 -32.12
CA GLN A 636 -3.75 -3.09 -33.03
C GLN A 636 -4.98 -2.25 -32.64
N PRO A 637 -4.90 -0.91 -32.64
CA PRO A 637 -6.08 -0.05 -32.58
C PRO A 637 -6.95 -0.16 -33.83
N LEU A 638 -8.25 0.02 -33.66
CA LEU A 638 -9.21 0.22 -34.76
C LEU A 638 -9.67 1.69 -34.85
N VAL A 639 -9.09 2.58 -34.04
CA VAL A 639 -9.43 4.00 -33.95
C VAL A 639 -8.29 4.90 -34.44
N PRO A 640 -8.58 6.13 -34.93
CA PRO A 640 -7.53 7.05 -35.41
C PRO A 640 -6.44 7.37 -34.37
N LYS A 641 -6.81 7.46 -33.08
CA LYS A 641 -5.89 7.54 -31.93
C LYS A 641 -6.51 6.86 -30.71
N VAL A 642 -5.73 6.09 -29.96
CA VAL A 642 -6.04 5.67 -28.60
C VAL A 642 -5.57 6.75 -27.63
N LEU A 643 -6.50 7.29 -26.85
CA LEU A 643 -6.23 8.38 -25.89
C LEU A 643 -6.62 8.01 -24.46
N ASP A 644 -7.66 7.21 -24.28
CA ASP A 644 -8.31 6.91 -23.01
C ASP A 644 -7.73 5.68 -22.30
N TRP A 645 -7.61 4.55 -23.01
CA TRP A 645 -7.20 3.25 -22.45
C TRP A 645 -5.99 2.60 -23.17
N PRO A 646 -4.81 3.26 -23.24
CA PRO A 646 -3.58 2.66 -23.78
C PRO A 646 -3.09 1.43 -22.99
N LEU A 647 -2.05 0.77 -23.50
CA LEU A 647 -1.36 -0.34 -22.84
C LEU A 647 -0.09 0.13 -22.13
N ALA A 648 0.10 -0.32 -20.89
CA ALA A 648 1.38 -0.26 -20.18
C ALA A 648 2.08 -1.62 -20.24
N LEU A 649 3.40 -1.58 -20.37
CA LEU A 649 4.29 -2.71 -20.68
C LEU A 649 5.51 -2.64 -19.77
N ALA A 650 5.83 -3.71 -19.06
CA ALA A 650 7.08 -3.80 -18.32
C ALA A 650 8.24 -4.18 -19.25
N ASP A 651 9.38 -3.52 -19.11
CA ASP A 651 10.63 -3.93 -19.75
C ASP A 651 11.08 -5.26 -19.13
N ALA A 652 11.03 -6.33 -19.90
CA ALA A 652 11.25 -7.68 -19.38
C ALA A 652 12.65 -7.88 -18.75
N ARG A 653 13.64 -7.07 -19.13
CA ARG A 653 15.00 -7.06 -18.53
C ARG A 653 15.00 -6.60 -17.06
N THR A 654 13.94 -5.89 -16.66
CA THR A 654 13.75 -5.33 -15.31
C THR A 654 12.71 -6.11 -14.50
N CYS A 655 12.15 -7.20 -15.03
CA CYS A 655 11.16 -8.04 -14.36
C CYS A 655 11.85 -9.22 -13.62
N PRO A 656 12.07 -9.15 -12.30
CA PRO A 656 12.61 -10.30 -11.58
C PRO A 656 11.59 -11.45 -11.57
N PRO A 657 11.98 -12.71 -11.83
CA PRO A 657 11.05 -13.84 -11.83
C PRO A 657 10.27 -14.03 -10.52
N THR A 658 10.82 -13.55 -9.40
CA THR A 658 10.18 -13.56 -8.08
C THR A 658 8.98 -12.60 -7.94
N ALA A 659 8.82 -11.64 -8.86
CA ALA A 659 7.65 -10.79 -8.93
C ALA A 659 6.49 -11.41 -9.73
N LEU A 660 6.67 -12.62 -10.30
CA LEU A 660 5.66 -13.29 -11.12
C LEU A 660 5.06 -14.49 -10.39
N LEU A 661 3.73 -14.61 -10.43
CA LEU A 661 2.98 -15.70 -9.80
C LEU A 661 2.01 -16.32 -10.80
N ASP A 662 2.05 -17.65 -10.93
CA ASP A 662 1.16 -18.37 -11.85
C ASP A 662 -0.29 -18.43 -11.33
N SER A 663 -1.25 -18.24 -12.24
CA SER A 663 -2.67 -18.10 -11.96
C SER A 663 -3.55 -18.84 -12.97
N GLU A 664 -4.59 -19.52 -12.49
CA GLU A 664 -5.51 -20.28 -13.32
C GLU A 664 -6.48 -19.38 -14.11
N THR A 665 -6.70 -19.73 -15.37
CA THR A 665 -7.72 -19.14 -16.25
C THR A 665 -8.81 -20.17 -16.47
N ARG A 666 -9.80 -20.18 -15.58
CA ARG A 666 -10.92 -21.14 -15.59
C ARG A 666 -11.92 -20.74 -16.67
N LEU A 667 -12.06 -21.55 -17.72
CA LEU A 667 -12.99 -21.31 -18.82
C LEU A 667 -14.28 -22.11 -18.64
N ALA A 668 -15.36 -21.63 -19.24
CA ALA A 668 -16.59 -22.43 -19.38
C ALA A 668 -16.29 -23.81 -19.99
N HIS A 669 -17.00 -24.84 -19.51
CA HIS A 669 -16.78 -26.26 -19.82
C HIS A 669 -15.51 -26.89 -19.21
N GLY A 670 -14.87 -26.24 -18.22
CA GLY A 670 -13.86 -26.88 -17.36
C GLY A 670 -12.42 -26.86 -17.88
N ASN A 671 -12.17 -26.22 -19.03
CA ASN A 671 -10.80 -25.99 -19.50
C ASN A 671 -10.07 -25.00 -18.58
N ILE A 672 -8.87 -25.37 -18.11
CA ILE A 672 -8.03 -24.51 -17.28
C ILE A 672 -6.84 -24.05 -18.15
N GLY A 673 -6.85 -22.79 -18.56
CA GLY A 673 -5.63 -22.10 -19.01
C GLY A 673 -4.84 -21.59 -17.81
N ALA A 674 -3.69 -20.95 -18.03
CA ALA A 674 -2.98 -20.24 -16.97
C ALA A 674 -2.18 -19.04 -17.50
N MET A 675 -2.23 -17.94 -16.74
CA MET A 675 -1.52 -16.67 -16.93
C MET A 675 -0.55 -16.44 -15.76
N SER A 676 0.55 -15.72 -15.93
CA SER A 676 1.32 -15.22 -14.78
C SER A 676 0.83 -13.82 -14.40
N LEU A 677 0.43 -13.63 -13.14
CA LEU A 677 0.19 -12.31 -12.55
C LEU A 677 1.50 -11.72 -12.02
N MET A 678 1.46 -10.44 -11.63
CA MET A 678 2.63 -9.72 -11.14
C MET A 678 2.38 -9.04 -9.79
N THR A 679 3.22 -9.30 -8.78
CA THR A 679 3.28 -8.53 -7.53
C THR A 679 4.02 -7.21 -7.73
N TYR A 680 3.80 -6.24 -6.84
CA TYR A 680 4.49 -4.95 -6.92
C TYR A 680 5.98 -5.08 -6.65
N ASP A 681 6.79 -4.68 -7.63
CA ASP A 681 8.25 -4.53 -7.50
C ASP A 681 8.67 -3.15 -8.05
N PRO A 682 9.36 -2.31 -7.26
CA PRO A 682 9.74 -0.94 -7.64
C PRO A 682 10.96 -0.87 -8.58
N THR A 683 11.63 -1.99 -8.89
CA THR A 683 12.79 -2.02 -9.81
C THR A 683 12.38 -2.10 -11.28
N VAL A 684 11.11 -2.42 -11.54
CA VAL A 684 10.55 -2.67 -12.87
C VAL A 684 10.30 -1.35 -13.59
N GLN A 685 10.87 -1.23 -14.79
CA GLN A 685 10.64 -0.09 -15.67
C GLN A 685 9.40 -0.32 -16.54
N TRP A 686 8.54 0.69 -16.60
CA TRP A 686 7.28 0.62 -17.34
C TRP A 686 7.23 1.62 -18.49
N TRP A 687 6.76 1.14 -19.63
CA TRP A 687 6.62 1.89 -20.86
C TRP A 687 5.17 1.87 -21.36
N TYR A 688 4.78 2.90 -22.11
CA TYR A 688 3.58 2.91 -22.91
C TYR A 688 3.84 3.63 -24.23
N TRP A 689 2.99 3.42 -25.23
CA TRP A 689 3.10 4.10 -26.53
C TRP A 689 1.94 5.09 -26.68
N SER A 690 2.24 6.38 -26.63
CA SER A 690 1.19 7.39 -26.58
C SER A 690 0.51 7.64 -27.93
N SER A 691 -0.78 8.00 -27.87
CA SER A 691 -1.60 8.38 -29.04
C SER A 691 -1.64 7.34 -30.18
N MET A 692 -1.45 6.04 -29.90
CA MET A 692 -1.34 4.97 -30.91
C MET A 692 -2.48 5.00 -31.94
N THR A 693 -2.13 4.91 -33.22
CA THR A 693 -3.08 4.95 -34.35
C THR A 693 -3.42 3.55 -34.87
N HIS A 694 -4.46 3.46 -35.70
CA HIS A 694 -4.86 2.20 -36.35
C HIS A 694 -3.85 1.67 -37.39
N SER A 695 -2.75 2.37 -37.68
CA SER A 695 -1.63 1.93 -38.52
C SER A 695 -0.37 1.58 -37.71
N GLU A 696 -0.54 1.38 -36.42
CA GLU A 696 0.51 1.05 -35.46
C GLU A 696 0.14 -0.24 -34.72
N VAL A 697 1.07 -1.19 -34.66
CA VAL A 697 0.89 -2.49 -34.03
C VAL A 697 1.92 -2.67 -32.92
N LEU A 698 1.49 -3.22 -31.80
CA LEU A 698 2.37 -3.64 -30.72
C LEU A 698 2.42 -5.18 -30.69
N VAL A 699 3.62 -5.75 -30.70
CA VAL A 699 3.83 -7.19 -30.54
C VAL A 699 4.44 -7.46 -29.17
N ILE A 700 3.78 -8.28 -28.36
CA ILE A 700 4.12 -8.57 -26.95
C ILE A 700 4.48 -10.06 -26.81
N LYS A 701 5.59 -10.38 -26.15
CA LYS A 701 6.08 -11.76 -25.92
C LYS A 701 5.53 -12.32 -24.61
N ASN A 702 4.70 -13.35 -24.73
CA ASN A 702 4.06 -14.05 -23.61
C ASN A 702 4.75 -15.38 -23.24
N TYR A 703 5.49 -15.98 -24.17
CA TYR A 703 6.33 -17.16 -23.94
C TYR A 703 7.49 -17.18 -24.95
N ASP A 704 8.62 -17.76 -24.55
CA ASP A 704 9.76 -18.07 -25.43
C ASP A 704 10.44 -19.35 -24.91
N SER A 705 10.79 -20.27 -25.82
CA SER A 705 11.46 -21.53 -25.46
C SER A 705 12.96 -21.39 -25.24
N LYS A 706 13.56 -20.26 -25.63
CA LYS A 706 14.99 -19.93 -25.40
C LYS A 706 15.22 -19.26 -24.03
N ASP A 707 14.24 -18.51 -23.54
CA ASP A 707 14.33 -17.76 -22.29
C ASP A 707 12.94 -17.55 -21.64
N SER A 708 12.79 -18.00 -20.39
CA SER A 708 11.54 -17.84 -19.63
C SER A 708 11.38 -16.49 -18.93
N GLN A 709 12.44 -15.66 -18.89
CA GLN A 709 12.44 -14.38 -18.17
C GLN A 709 12.03 -13.19 -19.06
N GLY A 710 12.40 -13.18 -20.34
CA GLY A 710 12.08 -12.13 -21.31
C GLY A 710 10.60 -11.96 -21.68
N ARG A 711 9.65 -12.50 -20.89
CA ARG A 711 8.20 -12.33 -21.08
C ARG A 711 7.77 -10.95 -20.54
N THR A 712 6.78 -10.31 -21.17
CA THR A 712 6.33 -8.94 -20.80
C THR A 712 5.02 -8.95 -19.98
N PRO A 713 5.09 -8.61 -18.67
CA PRO A 713 3.92 -8.14 -17.93
C PRO A 713 3.31 -6.92 -18.60
N HIS A 714 1.99 -6.93 -18.77
CA HIS A 714 1.28 -5.83 -19.42
C HIS A 714 -0.13 -5.64 -18.85
N THR A 715 -0.69 -4.45 -19.07
CA THR A 715 -2.03 -4.08 -18.63
C THR A 715 -2.59 -2.92 -19.46
N SER A 716 -3.90 -2.64 -19.35
CA SER A 716 -4.53 -1.41 -19.86
C SER A 716 -4.74 -0.43 -18.72
N PHE A 717 -4.28 0.82 -18.86
CA PHE A 717 -4.50 1.86 -17.85
C PHE A 717 -5.36 2.98 -18.42
N PHE A 718 -6.04 3.74 -17.55
CA PHE A 718 -6.73 4.97 -17.96
C PHE A 718 -5.76 6.15 -17.92
N ASP A 719 -5.60 6.88 -19.03
CA ASP A 719 -4.79 8.10 -19.04
C ASP A 719 -5.61 9.29 -18.51
N PRO A 720 -5.27 9.86 -17.33
CA PRO A 720 -6.04 10.96 -16.73
C PRO A 720 -5.92 12.29 -17.49
N ARG A 721 -5.04 12.36 -18.52
CA ARG A 721 -4.91 13.51 -19.41
C ARG A 721 -5.85 13.41 -20.62
N SER A 722 -6.55 12.29 -20.79
CA SER A 722 -7.56 12.12 -21.82
C SER A 722 -8.77 13.02 -21.54
N VAL A 723 -9.05 13.94 -22.46
CA VAL A 723 -10.24 14.79 -22.36
C VAL A 723 -11.46 13.96 -22.76
N SER A 724 -12.41 13.81 -21.83
CA SER A 724 -13.65 13.02 -21.96
C SER A 724 -14.63 13.57 -23.00
N SER A 725 -14.21 13.50 -24.26
CA SER A 725 -15.00 13.88 -25.44
C SER A 725 -16.01 12.77 -25.75
N PRO A 726 -17.33 13.06 -25.80
CA PRO A 726 -18.33 12.04 -26.06
C PRO A 726 -18.07 11.26 -27.37
N GLY A 727 -18.02 9.93 -27.28
CA GLY A 727 -17.93 9.02 -28.43
C GLY A 727 -16.52 8.54 -28.81
N VAL A 728 -15.43 9.16 -28.33
CA VAL A 728 -14.06 8.75 -28.70
C VAL A 728 -13.51 7.71 -27.71
N PHE A 729 -13.91 6.46 -27.91
CA PHE A 729 -13.53 5.32 -27.09
C PHE A 729 -12.51 4.42 -27.81
N ARG A 730 -11.47 3.94 -27.12
CA ARG A 730 -10.60 2.87 -27.64
C ARG A 730 -11.44 1.70 -28.17
N LYS A 731 -11.17 1.34 -29.43
CA LYS A 731 -11.51 0.04 -30.03
C LYS A 731 -10.21 -0.60 -30.50
N SER A 732 -10.01 -1.89 -30.23
CA SER A 732 -8.75 -2.60 -30.54
C SER A 732 -8.97 -4.08 -30.78
N VAL A 733 -8.19 -4.67 -31.68
CA VAL A 733 -8.10 -6.13 -31.90
C VAL A 733 -6.78 -6.67 -31.33
N GLU A 734 -6.83 -7.91 -30.86
CA GLU A 734 -5.72 -8.64 -30.23
C GLU A 734 -5.74 -10.08 -30.77
N ALA A 735 -4.64 -10.56 -31.35
CA ALA A 735 -4.49 -11.92 -31.85
C ALA A 735 -3.28 -12.60 -31.21
N ARG A 736 -3.48 -13.83 -30.72
CA ARG A 736 -2.46 -14.63 -30.04
C ARG A 736 -1.98 -15.72 -30.97
N VAL A 737 -0.68 -15.71 -31.21
CA VAL A 737 0.01 -16.52 -32.21
C VAL A 737 1.11 -17.31 -31.53
N ILE A 738 1.24 -18.58 -31.89
CA ILE A 738 2.44 -19.37 -31.61
C ILE A 738 3.25 -19.46 -32.90
N VAL A 739 4.54 -19.18 -32.79
CA VAL A 739 5.49 -19.14 -33.91
C VAL A 739 6.69 -20.01 -33.59
N ALA A 740 7.05 -20.91 -34.51
CA ALA A 740 8.32 -21.63 -34.51
C ALA A 740 9.20 -21.04 -35.62
N SER A 741 10.37 -20.54 -35.24
CA SER A 741 11.37 -19.95 -36.16
C SER A 741 12.72 -20.62 -35.98
N THR A 742 13.59 -20.58 -36.98
CA THR A 742 15.01 -20.91 -36.75
C THR A 742 15.64 -19.94 -35.73
N MET A 743 16.68 -20.43 -35.04
CA MET A 743 17.29 -19.89 -33.81
C MET A 743 18.14 -18.62 -33.98
#